data_AF-A0A926PAL2-F1
#
_entry.id   AF-A0A926PAL2-F1
#
_cell.length_a   1.000
_cell.length_b   1.000
_cell.length_c   1.000
_cell.angle_alpha   90.00
_cell.angle_beta   90.00
_cell.angle_gamma   90.00
#
_symmetry.space_group_name_H-M   'P 1'
#
loop_
_entity.id
_entity.type
_entity.pdbx_description
1 polymer ?
#
loop_
_entity_poly.entity_id
_entity_poly.type
_entity_poly.pdbx_seq_one_letter_code
_entity_poly.pdbx_strand_id
1 'polypeptide(L)'
;MVTRPHLTRKFITTEPLGKSGEGGEQKVWDAVREVFADRECIGYWRYPIFSKVGKSRKEPDILIVDSSLGLIVIEIKSVTIDQILAIAGHRWEFQNFYTTSSNPYEQAENQLFALLGYCDREPSLRRKVPGRALVCLPLITEEQWYESGFYQLPSCPPIIFQDQLDTPKHGKPTKQSTTNNQQLTHNSLLQQIEQTTPIIKGCNLTSEQWKLLQAVVSGTPVYRTKRSVSVGAHSCAPLHLGQPKNKQSRASVLTEVRQRLSEFDLQQEHIGKEIPPGPQRIRGIAGSGKTVLLCQKAAHIHLKHPEWDIAFVFFSRSLYHPIIAQLDKWLRRFSSGEVGYDPKNQKFQVLHAWGAKYQPGLYSTICKAAGVKRLTVNDTERKQPNEALADVCTQLLHNTVIPTLYDAILIDEGQDLIVDDELKYEGKQPFYWMAYQALRPVDPTQPEQRRLIWGYDEAQSLESLKIPNASELFGEDLGHLVTGQYSGGIKKSEIMHRCYRTPAPILTAAHGIGMGLLRYGGMLTGITRAEDWRAIGYEVTGRFTPGQQMTLRRPPENSPNLIPQLWEGQVLEFVTYRDRQEEFTSLAQNILYNLRHDGLKPSREILVIVLGSGFEAMKLETAVAEFLISQGIDIYIPSTPDCNILQADKENRDPNKYWCEGGVTVSRIHRAKGNEADMVYVVGLDRVAKDESNLQLRNQLFVALTRAKGWVKLSGIGSYPMYEEMWRVMQSRDTFTFTFKRPPQREISVTDTGELLKRYDTGGRNFQNADLTGAQLAGADLRNANLIGAILRNADLRNAQLDGAKLVIADLSNADLTNAKLPKAKLVGAILKEARLSGADFSRAKLNNADLRNAQLVGTKLVGANLSAADLSDADLTGANIEGADLSDANLTGTKMPDGSVCE
;
A
#
# COMPACT_ATOMS: atom_id res chain seq x y z
N MET A 1 -8.47 -4.79 -27.33
CA MET A 1 -7.51 -3.85 -26.72
C MET A 1 -6.70 -4.62 -25.69
N VAL A 2 -5.43 -4.91 -25.98
CA VAL A 2 -4.50 -5.52 -25.01
C VAL A 2 -3.95 -4.37 -24.17
N THR A 3 -4.54 -4.12 -23.01
CA THR A 3 -4.01 -3.15 -22.05
C THR A 3 -2.70 -3.69 -21.48
N ARG A 4 -1.57 -3.18 -21.98
CA ARG A 4 -0.26 -3.43 -21.38
C ARG A 4 -0.30 -2.94 -19.91
N PRO A 5 -0.08 -3.81 -18.91
CA PRO A 5 -0.26 -3.47 -17.49
C PRO A 5 0.68 -2.37 -16.96
N HIS A 6 1.73 -2.03 -17.72
CA HIS A 6 2.65 -0.94 -17.38
C HIS A 6 2.13 0.46 -17.75
N LEU A 7 1.19 0.56 -18.69
CA LEU A 7 0.65 1.84 -19.18
C LEU A 7 -0.41 2.45 -18.23
N THR A 8 -1.11 1.61 -17.46
CA THR A 8 -2.21 2.05 -16.58
C THR A 8 -1.79 2.58 -15.22
N ARG A 9 -0.58 2.26 -14.73
CA ARG A 9 -0.14 2.63 -13.36
C ARG A 9 0.47 4.03 -13.21
N LYS A 10 0.69 4.77 -14.29
CA LYS A 10 1.18 6.15 -14.21
C LYS A 10 0.06 7.20 -14.23
N PHE A 11 -1.20 6.74 -14.35
CA PHE A 11 -2.39 7.57 -14.32
C PHE A 11 -3.22 7.19 -13.10
N ILE A 12 -3.33 8.11 -12.14
CA ILE A 12 -3.88 7.84 -10.82
C ILE A 12 -5.26 8.50 -10.72
N THR A 13 -6.28 7.68 -10.44
CA THR A 13 -7.64 8.16 -10.19
C THR A 13 -7.88 8.23 -8.70
N THR A 14 -7.85 9.43 -8.12
CA THR A 14 -7.95 9.58 -6.66
C THR A 14 -9.32 9.22 -6.11
N GLU A 15 -10.34 9.12 -6.97
CA GLU A 15 -11.67 8.59 -6.65
C GLU A 15 -12.21 7.75 -7.82
N PRO A 16 -13.21 6.88 -7.57
CA PRO A 16 -13.89 6.15 -8.64
C PRO A 16 -14.53 7.09 -9.65
N LEU A 17 -14.32 6.78 -10.92
CA LEU A 17 -14.94 7.46 -12.05
C LEU A 17 -16.37 6.95 -12.28
N GLY A 18 -17.25 7.82 -12.79
CA GLY A 18 -18.53 7.41 -13.35
C GLY A 18 -19.76 7.75 -12.51
N LYS A 19 -19.73 8.81 -11.70
CA LYS A 19 -20.95 9.37 -11.11
C LYS A 19 -21.82 10.00 -12.23
N SER A 20 -23.13 10.00 -12.05
CA SER A 20 -24.06 10.64 -13.00
C SER A 20 -23.69 12.11 -13.22
N GLY A 21 -23.38 12.49 -14.47
CA GLY A 21 -22.97 13.86 -14.84
C GLY A 21 -21.48 14.01 -15.19
N GLU A 22 -20.63 13.00 -14.93
CA GLU A 22 -19.18 13.06 -15.19
C GLU A 22 -18.78 12.54 -16.60
N GLY A 23 -19.74 12.37 -17.52
CA GLY A 23 -19.47 11.78 -18.84
C GLY A 23 -18.47 12.57 -19.69
N GLY A 24 -18.55 13.91 -19.68
CA GLY A 24 -17.59 14.78 -20.36
C GLY A 24 -16.20 14.73 -19.71
N GLU A 25 -16.19 14.72 -18.37
CA GLU A 25 -15.02 14.55 -17.51
C GLU A 25 -14.23 13.26 -17.82
N GLN A 26 -14.94 12.13 -17.90
CA GLN A 26 -14.40 10.83 -18.28
C GLN A 26 -13.77 10.85 -19.68
N LYS A 27 -14.43 11.49 -20.66
CA LYS A 27 -13.93 11.60 -22.05
C LYS A 27 -12.57 12.29 -22.09
N VAL A 28 -12.42 13.39 -21.35
CA VAL A 28 -11.13 14.12 -21.27
C VAL A 28 -10.06 13.24 -20.63
N TRP A 29 -10.37 12.55 -19.54
CA TRP A 29 -9.41 11.67 -18.87
C TRP A 29 -8.93 10.54 -19.77
N ASP A 30 -9.84 9.91 -20.52
CA ASP A 30 -9.52 8.84 -21.46
C ASP A 30 -8.60 9.33 -22.57
N ALA A 31 -8.90 10.50 -23.16
CA ALA A 31 -8.05 11.14 -24.16
C ALA A 31 -6.66 11.46 -23.60
N VAL A 32 -6.56 11.99 -22.38
CA VAL A 32 -5.27 12.25 -21.71
C VAL A 32 -4.48 10.96 -21.51
N ARG A 33 -5.13 9.89 -21.02
CA ARG A 33 -4.46 8.60 -20.80
C ARG A 33 -3.91 8.01 -22.09
N GLU A 34 -4.65 8.11 -23.18
CA GLU A 34 -4.24 7.63 -24.50
C GLU A 34 -3.08 8.45 -25.08
N VAL A 35 -3.20 9.78 -25.06
CA VAL A 35 -2.20 10.69 -25.66
C VAL A 35 -0.88 10.69 -24.89
N PHE A 36 -0.92 10.58 -23.57
CA PHE A 36 0.27 10.57 -22.73
C PHE A 36 0.80 9.16 -22.44
N ALA A 37 0.22 8.11 -23.02
CA ALA A 37 0.53 6.72 -22.68
C ALA A 37 2.02 6.37 -22.91
N ASP A 38 2.63 6.86 -23.99
CA ASP A 38 4.04 6.56 -24.32
C ASP A 38 5.05 7.61 -23.81
N ARG A 39 4.58 8.66 -23.12
CA ARG A 39 5.43 9.74 -22.59
C ARG A 39 5.96 9.46 -21.20
N GLU A 40 7.09 10.05 -20.83
CA GLU A 40 7.58 10.03 -19.45
C GLU A 40 6.81 11.05 -18.60
N CYS A 41 5.69 10.60 -18.04
CA CYS A 41 4.77 11.45 -17.30
C CYS A 41 4.05 10.71 -16.17
N ILE A 42 3.40 11.47 -15.30
CA ILE A 42 2.45 10.99 -14.30
C ILE A 42 1.19 11.86 -14.43
N GLY A 43 0.03 11.23 -14.55
CA GLY A 43 -1.26 11.91 -14.58
C GLY A 43 -2.04 11.65 -13.30
N TYR A 44 -2.78 12.67 -12.85
CA TYR A 44 -3.71 12.56 -11.74
C TYR A 44 -5.06 13.10 -12.17
N TRP A 45 -6.10 12.32 -11.91
CA TRP A 45 -7.46 12.80 -11.82
C TRP A 45 -7.70 13.28 -10.40
N ARG A 46 -8.08 14.55 -10.21
CA ARG A 46 -8.38 15.15 -8.90
C ARG A 46 -7.20 15.06 -7.93
N TYR A 47 -6.12 15.79 -8.23
CA TYR A 47 -4.89 15.76 -7.42
C TYR A 47 -5.09 16.48 -6.08
N PRO A 48 -4.63 15.93 -4.93
CA PRO A 48 -4.98 16.41 -3.58
C PRO A 48 -4.23 17.69 -3.16
N ILE A 49 -4.45 18.79 -3.86
CA ILE A 49 -4.15 20.15 -3.39
C ILE A 49 -5.45 20.92 -3.33
N PHE A 50 -5.70 21.52 -2.17
CA PHE A 50 -6.94 22.19 -1.85
C PHE A 50 -6.68 23.69 -1.68
N SER A 51 -7.11 24.50 -2.65
CA SER A 51 -7.17 25.95 -2.50
C SER A 51 -8.55 26.37 -1.95
N LYS A 52 -8.58 27.37 -1.08
CA LYS A 52 -9.84 27.91 -0.55
C LYS A 52 -10.49 28.80 -1.63
N VAL A 53 -11.65 28.39 -2.13
CA VAL A 53 -12.47 29.18 -3.06
C VAL A 53 -13.83 29.43 -2.42
N GLY A 54 -13.98 30.60 -1.78
CA GLY A 54 -15.19 30.90 -0.99
C GLY A 54 -15.31 30.01 0.27
N LYS A 55 -16.40 29.24 0.37
CA LYS A 55 -16.65 28.28 1.47
C LYS A 55 -16.19 26.85 1.15
N SER A 56 -15.88 26.52 -0.10
CA SER A 56 -15.45 25.18 -0.53
C SER A 56 -13.96 25.16 -0.88
N ARG A 57 -13.39 23.96 -0.83
CA ARG A 57 -12.02 23.69 -1.26
C ARG A 57 -12.08 23.00 -2.61
N LYS A 58 -11.24 23.43 -3.57
CA LYS A 58 -11.20 22.86 -4.91
C LYS A 58 -9.84 22.26 -5.23
N GLU A 59 -9.87 21.13 -5.90
CA GLU A 59 -8.74 20.40 -6.44
C GLU A 59 -8.65 20.57 -7.96
N PRO A 60 -7.47 20.44 -8.58
CA PRO A 60 -7.36 20.40 -10.03
C PRO A 60 -8.02 19.14 -10.59
N ASP A 61 -8.90 19.31 -11.59
CA ASP A 61 -9.59 18.19 -12.23
C ASP A 61 -8.60 17.20 -12.85
N ILE A 62 -7.64 17.70 -13.64
CA ILE A 62 -6.50 16.92 -14.14
C ILE A 62 -5.19 17.65 -13.87
N LEU A 63 -4.22 16.91 -13.31
CA LEU A 63 -2.81 17.31 -13.25
C LEU A 63 -1.97 16.33 -14.07
N ILE A 64 -1.18 16.84 -15.00
CA ILE A 64 -0.15 16.06 -15.71
C ILE A 64 1.21 16.63 -15.32
N VAL A 65 2.10 15.73 -14.92
CA VAL A 65 3.51 16.01 -14.64
C VAL A 65 4.30 15.31 -15.74
N ASP A 66 4.90 16.06 -16.66
CA ASP A 66 5.63 15.54 -17.82
C ASP A 66 7.09 16.01 -17.78
N SER A 67 8.03 15.14 -18.16
CA SER A 67 9.47 15.47 -18.07
C SER A 67 9.89 16.62 -18.98
N SER A 68 9.16 16.88 -20.07
CA SER A 68 9.44 17.95 -21.02
C SER A 68 8.48 19.14 -20.92
N LEU A 69 7.19 18.88 -20.69
CA LEU A 69 6.16 19.93 -20.63
C LEU A 69 5.96 20.49 -19.22
N GLY A 70 6.54 19.88 -18.18
CA GLY A 70 6.46 20.34 -16.81
C GLY A 70 5.10 20.03 -16.18
N LEU A 71 4.51 21.03 -15.51
CA LEU A 71 3.21 20.90 -14.87
C LEU A 71 2.10 21.43 -15.78
N ILE A 72 1.09 20.61 -16.01
CA ILE A 72 -0.09 20.97 -16.80
C ILE A 72 -1.33 20.74 -15.92
N VAL A 73 -2.09 21.79 -15.68
CA VAL A 73 -3.38 21.74 -14.99
C VAL A 73 -4.48 21.96 -16.02
N ILE A 74 -5.43 21.03 -16.10
CA ILE A 74 -6.61 21.15 -16.96
C ILE A 74 -7.84 21.17 -16.07
N GLU A 75 -8.60 22.27 -16.12
CA GLU A 75 -9.91 22.40 -15.48
C GLU A 75 -11.00 22.04 -16.50
N ILE A 76 -11.93 21.17 -16.14
CA ILE A 76 -12.97 20.67 -17.03
C ILE A 76 -14.30 21.35 -16.73
N LYS A 77 -15.02 21.75 -17.78
CA LYS A 77 -16.40 22.24 -17.67
C LYS A 77 -17.28 21.56 -18.71
N SER A 78 -18.07 20.59 -18.26
CA SER A 78 -19.04 19.87 -19.09
C SER A 78 -20.32 20.68 -19.29
N VAL A 79 -20.22 21.79 -20.02
CA VAL A 79 -21.32 22.69 -20.40
C VAL A 79 -21.51 22.69 -21.91
N THR A 80 -22.74 22.89 -22.39
CA THR A 80 -23.02 23.18 -23.80
C THR A 80 -22.88 24.68 -24.09
N ILE A 81 -22.73 25.06 -25.36
CA ILE A 81 -22.52 26.47 -25.73
C ILE A 81 -23.69 27.36 -25.28
N ASP A 82 -24.93 26.87 -25.41
CA ASP A 82 -26.14 27.58 -25.01
C ASP A 82 -26.25 27.79 -23.49
N GLN A 83 -25.52 27.01 -22.69
CA GLN A 83 -25.51 27.19 -21.24
C GLN A 83 -24.62 28.34 -20.78
N ILE A 84 -23.73 28.87 -21.65
CA ILE A 84 -22.84 29.99 -21.33
C ILE A 84 -23.56 31.30 -21.71
N LEU A 85 -23.98 32.06 -20.69
CA LEU A 85 -24.70 33.33 -20.88
C LEU A 85 -23.76 34.48 -21.23
N ALA A 86 -22.67 34.60 -20.47
CA ALA A 86 -21.73 35.71 -20.58
C ALA A 86 -20.37 35.32 -20.00
N ILE A 87 -19.31 35.95 -20.54
CA ILE A 87 -17.96 35.85 -20.00
C ILE A 87 -17.44 37.27 -19.77
N ALA A 88 -17.22 37.62 -18.51
CA ALA A 88 -16.72 38.92 -18.07
C ALA A 88 -15.38 38.75 -17.35
N GLY A 89 -14.28 38.96 -18.09
CA GLY A 89 -12.93 38.67 -17.60
C GLY A 89 -12.78 37.18 -17.28
N HIS A 90 -12.45 36.84 -16.03
CA HIS A 90 -12.34 35.45 -15.58
C HIS A 90 -13.68 34.82 -15.18
N ARG A 91 -14.76 35.60 -15.04
CA ARG A 91 -16.06 35.12 -14.57
C ARG A 91 -16.95 34.69 -15.73
N TRP A 92 -17.39 33.44 -15.66
CA TRP A 92 -18.31 32.82 -16.62
C TRP A 92 -19.67 32.70 -15.94
N GLU A 93 -20.72 33.14 -16.61
CA GLU A 93 -22.10 33.06 -16.13
C GLU A 93 -22.85 31.97 -16.89
N PHE A 94 -23.60 31.15 -16.16
CA PHE A 94 -24.27 29.99 -16.73
C PHE A 94 -25.78 30.04 -16.51
N GLN A 95 -26.51 29.44 -17.45
CA GLN A 95 -27.92 29.09 -17.32
C GLN A 95 -28.12 27.59 -17.32
N ASN A 96 -29.14 27.11 -16.61
CA ASN A 96 -29.53 25.70 -16.59
C ASN A 96 -28.36 24.75 -16.28
N PHE A 97 -27.48 25.18 -15.37
CA PHE A 97 -26.31 24.45 -14.90
C PHE A 97 -26.28 24.46 -13.37
N TYR A 98 -25.58 23.50 -12.75
CA TYR A 98 -25.61 23.32 -11.29
C TYR A 98 -24.99 24.51 -10.52
N THR A 99 -24.23 25.37 -11.19
CA THR A 99 -23.75 26.66 -10.66
C THR A 99 -24.16 27.79 -11.59
N THR A 100 -24.45 28.96 -11.02
CA THR A 100 -24.81 30.18 -11.77
C THR A 100 -23.59 30.94 -12.31
N SER A 101 -22.40 30.76 -11.73
CA SER A 101 -21.15 31.31 -12.28
C SER A 101 -19.92 30.56 -11.80
N SER A 102 -18.82 30.63 -12.54
CA SER A 102 -17.50 30.10 -12.12
C SER A 102 -16.34 30.86 -12.76
N ASN A 103 -15.11 30.62 -12.28
CA ASN A 103 -13.88 31.17 -12.86
C ASN A 103 -12.91 30.04 -13.26
N PRO A 104 -13.17 29.28 -14.35
CA PRO A 104 -12.45 28.02 -14.63
C PRO A 104 -10.93 28.21 -14.82
N TYR A 105 -10.53 29.23 -15.58
CA TYR A 105 -9.12 29.47 -15.87
C TYR A 105 -8.34 29.97 -14.65
N GLU A 106 -8.90 30.95 -13.92
CA GLU A 106 -8.30 31.47 -12.68
C GLU A 106 -8.14 30.36 -11.63
N GLN A 107 -9.09 29.41 -11.58
CA GLN A 107 -8.99 28.24 -10.72
C GLN A 107 -7.80 27.35 -11.12
N ALA A 108 -7.67 26.99 -12.39
CA ALA A 108 -6.55 26.20 -12.90
C ALA A 108 -5.19 26.89 -12.65
N GLU A 109 -5.13 28.21 -12.86
CA GLU A 109 -3.95 29.03 -12.64
C GLU A 109 -3.54 29.06 -11.15
N ASN A 110 -4.48 29.29 -10.23
CA ASN A 110 -4.22 29.27 -8.79
C ASN A 110 -3.69 27.91 -8.31
N GLN A 111 -4.24 26.81 -8.83
CA GLN A 111 -3.80 25.46 -8.51
C GLN A 111 -2.40 25.19 -9.05
N LEU A 112 -2.12 25.61 -10.27
CA LEU A 112 -0.78 25.53 -10.86
C LEU A 112 0.24 26.34 -10.04
N PHE A 113 -0.09 27.57 -9.61
CA PHE A 113 0.79 28.38 -8.77
C PHE A 113 1.03 27.76 -7.39
N ALA A 114 0.04 27.10 -6.79
CA ALA A 114 0.24 26.35 -5.55
C ALA A 114 1.26 25.22 -5.75
N LEU A 115 1.16 24.46 -6.85
CA LEU A 115 2.10 23.40 -7.22
C LEU A 115 3.52 23.94 -7.49
N LEU A 116 3.63 25.00 -8.28
CA LEU A 116 4.89 25.67 -8.57
C LEU A 116 5.51 26.27 -7.30
N GLY A 117 4.70 26.73 -6.36
CA GLY A 117 5.14 27.19 -5.05
C GLY A 117 5.84 26.10 -4.22
N TYR A 118 5.50 24.82 -4.41
CA TYR A 118 6.28 23.71 -3.86
C TYR A 118 7.59 23.50 -4.60
N CYS A 119 7.59 23.60 -5.92
CA CYS A 119 8.79 23.47 -6.75
C CYS A 119 9.80 24.58 -6.45
N ASP A 120 9.35 25.81 -6.26
CA ASP A 120 10.19 26.99 -6.00
C ASP A 120 10.85 27.00 -4.62
N ARG A 121 10.35 26.20 -3.68
CA ARG A 121 11.03 25.93 -2.40
C ARG A 121 12.32 25.13 -2.60
N GLU A 122 12.43 24.40 -3.71
CA GLU A 122 13.60 23.61 -4.05
C GLU A 122 14.54 24.39 -4.99
N PRO A 123 15.75 24.76 -4.53
CA PRO A 123 16.67 25.61 -5.32
C PRO A 123 16.98 25.06 -6.71
N SER A 124 17.05 23.73 -6.86
CA SER A 124 17.34 23.08 -8.14
C SER A 124 16.18 23.13 -9.13
N LEU A 125 14.94 23.36 -8.68
CA LEU A 125 13.73 23.49 -9.51
C LEU A 125 13.22 24.92 -9.63
N ARG A 126 13.69 25.82 -8.77
CA ARG A 126 13.18 27.19 -8.68
C ARG A 126 13.17 27.90 -10.02
N ARG A 127 11.98 28.31 -10.48
CA ARG A 127 11.70 28.96 -11.77
C ARG A 127 12.15 28.16 -13.01
N LYS A 128 12.41 26.86 -12.86
CA LYS A 128 12.84 25.98 -13.96
C LYS A 128 11.73 25.05 -14.43
N VAL A 129 10.72 24.79 -13.61
CA VAL A 129 9.59 23.93 -14.00
C VAL A 129 8.62 24.72 -14.88
N PRO A 130 8.38 24.31 -16.15
CA PRO A 130 7.36 24.95 -16.97
C PRO A 130 5.96 24.66 -16.41
N GLY A 131 5.05 25.62 -16.55
CA GLY A 131 3.68 25.52 -16.03
C GLY A 131 2.65 25.98 -17.05
N ARG A 132 1.61 25.17 -17.27
CA ARG A 132 0.46 25.47 -18.15
C ARG A 132 -0.86 25.26 -17.39
N ALA A 133 -1.79 26.18 -17.57
CA ALA A 133 -3.17 26.04 -17.13
C ALA A 133 -4.07 26.09 -18.37
N LEU A 134 -5.04 25.19 -18.48
CA LEU A 134 -5.98 25.11 -19.59
C LEU A 134 -7.40 24.87 -19.07
N VAL A 135 -8.39 25.25 -19.88
CA VAL A 135 -9.79 24.88 -19.67
C VAL A 135 -10.19 23.87 -20.74
N CYS A 136 -10.90 22.81 -20.39
CA CYS A 136 -11.44 21.86 -21.37
C CYS A 136 -12.97 21.90 -21.38
N LEU A 137 -13.54 22.02 -22.59
CA LEU A 137 -14.97 22.05 -22.86
C LEU A 137 -15.37 20.83 -23.70
N PRO A 138 -15.57 19.65 -23.08
CA PRO A 138 -15.74 18.39 -23.80
C PRO A 138 -17.05 18.27 -24.60
N LEU A 139 -17.98 19.22 -24.47
CA LEU A 139 -19.28 19.26 -25.14
C LEU A 139 -19.43 20.43 -26.12
N ILE A 140 -18.36 21.20 -26.34
CA ILE A 140 -18.35 22.36 -27.23
C ILE A 140 -17.25 22.15 -28.26
N THR A 141 -17.61 22.28 -29.53
CA THR A 141 -16.65 22.28 -30.65
C THR A 141 -16.00 23.64 -30.82
N GLU A 142 -14.82 23.67 -31.42
CA GLU A 142 -14.13 24.93 -31.74
C GLU A 142 -15.01 25.86 -32.59
N GLU A 143 -15.74 25.33 -33.58
CA GLU A 143 -16.65 26.07 -34.46
C GLU A 143 -17.77 26.79 -33.66
N GLN A 144 -18.45 26.07 -32.75
CA GLN A 144 -19.49 26.65 -31.89
C GLN A 144 -18.97 27.80 -31.02
N TRP A 145 -17.71 27.71 -30.57
CA TRP A 145 -17.07 28.77 -29.79
C TRP A 145 -16.74 30.01 -30.63
N TYR A 146 -16.40 29.82 -31.90
CA TYR A 146 -16.20 30.94 -32.82
C TYR A 146 -17.51 31.65 -33.15
N GLU A 147 -18.59 30.89 -33.41
CA GLU A 147 -19.90 31.45 -33.74
C GLU A 147 -20.51 32.26 -32.60
N SER A 148 -20.25 31.91 -31.34
CA SER A 148 -20.72 32.66 -30.17
C SER A 148 -20.03 34.03 -30.00
N GLY A 149 -18.92 34.27 -30.69
CA GLY A 149 -18.11 35.49 -30.56
C GLY A 149 -17.25 35.55 -29.29
N PHE A 150 -17.24 34.51 -28.44
CA PHE A 150 -16.45 34.52 -27.19
C PHE A 150 -14.93 34.57 -27.43
N TYR A 151 -14.46 34.10 -28.59
CA TYR A 151 -13.05 34.20 -28.98
C TYR A 151 -12.53 35.65 -29.11
N GLN A 152 -13.42 36.63 -29.31
CA GLN A 152 -13.05 38.04 -29.44
C GLN A 152 -12.82 38.74 -28.09
N LEU A 153 -13.15 38.06 -26.99
CA LEU A 153 -13.05 38.65 -25.66
C LEU A 153 -11.56 38.84 -25.26
N PRO A 154 -11.19 39.97 -24.61
CA PRO A 154 -9.79 40.28 -24.27
C PRO A 154 -9.09 39.26 -23.35
N SER A 155 -9.85 38.37 -22.71
CA SER A 155 -9.38 37.44 -21.68
C SER A 155 -9.76 35.99 -22.02
N CYS A 156 -9.77 35.60 -23.29
CA CYS A 156 -10.05 34.22 -23.69
C CYS A 156 -8.91 33.28 -23.19
N PRO A 157 -9.20 32.30 -22.33
CA PRO A 157 -8.17 31.37 -21.86
C PRO A 157 -7.77 30.37 -22.96
N PRO A 158 -6.65 29.65 -22.80
CA PRO A 158 -6.36 28.47 -23.60
C PRO A 158 -7.43 27.40 -23.36
N ILE A 159 -8.14 27.01 -24.42
CA ILE A 159 -9.27 26.07 -24.36
C ILE A 159 -8.96 24.83 -25.21
N ILE A 160 -9.32 23.66 -24.67
CA ILE A 160 -9.38 22.38 -25.38
C ILE A 160 -10.84 22.07 -25.69
N PHE A 161 -11.18 21.90 -26.96
CA PHE A 161 -12.54 21.64 -27.43
C PHE A 161 -12.83 20.15 -27.69
N GLN A 162 -14.09 19.82 -27.86
CA GLN A 162 -14.59 18.46 -28.06
C GLN A 162 -13.90 17.73 -29.22
N ASP A 163 -13.73 18.41 -30.36
CA ASP A 163 -13.15 17.90 -31.60
C ASP A 163 -11.66 17.57 -31.49
N GLN A 164 -11.00 18.09 -30.45
CA GLN A 164 -9.58 17.87 -30.16
C GLN A 164 -9.35 16.69 -29.20
N LEU A 165 -10.43 16.16 -28.59
CA LEU A 165 -10.41 15.00 -27.71
C LEU A 165 -10.62 13.67 -28.47
N ASP A 166 -11.18 13.72 -29.68
CA ASP A 166 -11.51 12.53 -30.46
C ASP A 166 -10.27 12.04 -31.24
N THR A 167 -9.67 10.94 -30.78
CA THR A 167 -8.61 10.23 -31.51
C THR A 167 -9.22 9.45 -32.68
N PRO A 168 -8.58 9.42 -33.88
CA PRO A 168 -9.07 8.61 -34.99
C PRO A 168 -8.98 7.13 -34.60
N LYS A 169 -10.13 6.51 -34.33
CA LYS A 169 -10.24 5.06 -34.11
C LYS A 169 -9.61 4.34 -35.30
N HIS A 170 -8.74 3.38 -35.03
CA HIS A 170 -8.21 2.46 -36.04
C HIS A 170 -9.37 1.85 -36.87
N GLY A 171 -9.60 2.44 -38.04
CA GLY A 171 -10.50 1.95 -39.08
C GLY A 171 -9.67 1.62 -40.30
N LYS A 172 -9.96 0.45 -40.89
CA LYS A 172 -9.47 0.01 -42.20
C LYS A 172 -9.40 1.18 -43.20
N PRO A 173 -8.44 1.19 -44.14
CA PRO A 173 -8.37 2.23 -45.17
C PRO A 173 -9.65 2.17 -46.02
N THR A 174 -10.58 3.08 -45.79
CA THR A 174 -11.71 3.29 -46.68
C THR A 174 -11.19 4.02 -47.91
N LYS A 175 -11.20 3.30 -49.03
CA LYS A 175 -11.02 3.88 -50.36
C LYS A 175 -12.16 4.87 -50.65
N GLN A 176 -11.80 5.93 -51.36
CA GLN A 176 -12.62 6.89 -52.12
C GLN A 176 -13.23 8.07 -51.36
N SER A 177 -12.65 9.25 -51.59
CA SER A 177 -13.32 10.33 -52.35
C SER A 177 -12.31 11.43 -52.69
N THR A 178 -11.99 11.55 -53.97
CA THR A 178 -11.25 12.66 -54.58
C THR A 178 -12.21 13.81 -54.84
N THR A 179 -12.02 14.97 -54.18
CA THR A 179 -12.03 16.32 -54.78
C THR A 179 -11.77 17.41 -53.72
N ASN A 180 -10.73 18.22 -53.99
CA ASN A 180 -10.50 19.64 -53.68
C ASN A 180 -10.62 20.20 -52.25
N ASN A 181 -9.45 20.64 -51.75
CA ASN A 181 -9.20 21.82 -50.90
C ASN A 181 -10.13 22.07 -49.70
N GLN A 182 -9.86 21.37 -48.60
CA GLN A 182 -9.79 21.95 -47.24
C GLN A 182 -8.96 20.99 -46.37
N GLN A 183 -7.71 21.38 -46.07
CA GLN A 183 -6.94 20.75 -45.00
C GLN A 183 -7.56 21.18 -43.66
N LEU A 184 -8.59 20.47 -43.21
CA LEU A 184 -8.96 20.42 -41.80
C LEU A 184 -7.97 19.43 -41.13
N THR A 185 -6.79 19.93 -40.79
CA THR A 185 -5.90 19.21 -39.86
C THR A 185 -6.61 19.15 -38.51
N HIS A 186 -7.20 18.00 -38.17
CA HIS A 186 -7.65 17.76 -36.79
C HIS A 186 -6.45 17.95 -35.86
N ASN A 187 -6.42 19.07 -35.13
CA ASN A 187 -5.39 19.35 -34.14
C ASN A 187 -5.60 18.40 -32.94
N SER A 188 -4.61 17.55 -32.69
CA SER A 188 -4.68 16.61 -31.56
C SER A 188 -4.56 17.32 -30.21
N LEU A 189 -5.15 16.76 -29.14
CA LEU A 189 -5.02 17.20 -27.74
C LEU A 189 -3.58 17.60 -27.35
N LEU A 190 -2.59 16.78 -27.73
CA LEU A 190 -1.18 17.04 -27.42
C LEU A 190 -0.69 18.33 -28.08
N GLN A 191 -1.03 18.51 -29.35
CA GLN A 191 -0.60 19.67 -30.13
C GLN A 191 -1.14 20.96 -29.51
N GLN A 192 -2.38 20.96 -29.03
CA GLN A 192 -2.95 22.12 -28.33
C GLN A 192 -2.21 22.44 -27.02
N ILE A 193 -1.86 21.42 -26.24
CA ILE A 193 -1.07 21.60 -25.00
C ILE A 193 0.33 22.14 -25.33
N GLU A 194 0.97 21.65 -26.38
CA GLU A 194 2.31 22.08 -26.81
C GLU A 194 2.32 23.52 -27.34
N GLN A 195 1.29 23.91 -28.09
CA GLN A 195 1.11 25.27 -28.62
C GLN A 195 0.70 26.28 -27.56
N THR A 196 0.08 25.83 -26.47
CA THR A 196 -0.29 26.69 -25.35
C THR A 196 0.96 27.29 -24.71
N THR A 197 1.01 28.62 -24.71
CA THR A 197 2.12 29.37 -24.11
C THR A 197 2.14 29.13 -22.60
N PRO A 198 3.25 28.62 -22.04
CA PRO A 198 3.33 28.35 -20.62
C PRO A 198 3.35 29.67 -19.82
N ILE A 199 2.58 29.70 -18.73
CA ILE A 199 2.52 30.81 -17.77
C ILE A 199 3.91 31.05 -17.17
N ILE A 200 4.62 29.97 -16.87
CA ILE A 200 6.05 29.99 -16.53
C ILE A 200 6.81 29.21 -17.59
N LYS A 201 7.70 29.88 -18.34
CA LYS A 201 8.45 29.26 -19.45
C LYS A 201 9.34 28.09 -19.01
N GLY A 202 9.92 28.14 -17.81
CA GLY A 202 10.82 27.10 -17.30
C GLY A 202 12.01 26.80 -18.20
N CYS A 203 12.61 25.62 -18.05
CA CYS A 203 13.62 25.05 -18.94
C CYS A 203 13.48 23.52 -18.98
N ASN A 204 14.17 22.86 -19.92
CA ASN A 204 14.24 21.39 -19.95
C ASN A 204 14.90 20.87 -18.67
N LEU A 205 14.24 19.94 -17.98
CA LEU A 205 14.72 19.38 -16.72
C LEU A 205 15.75 18.28 -16.99
N THR A 206 16.82 18.24 -16.21
CA THR A 206 17.73 17.08 -16.18
C THR A 206 17.05 15.89 -15.50
N SER A 207 17.59 14.67 -15.67
CA SER A 207 17.04 13.48 -15.01
C SER A 207 16.98 13.59 -13.47
N GLU A 208 17.94 14.30 -12.85
CA GLU A 208 17.90 14.58 -11.41
C GLU A 208 16.80 15.58 -11.04
N GLN A 209 16.63 16.63 -11.84
CA GLN A 209 15.55 17.60 -11.63
C GLN A 209 14.18 16.97 -11.87
N TRP A 210 14.05 16.04 -12.82
CA TRP A 210 12.84 15.27 -13.03
C TRP A 210 12.48 14.41 -11.80
N LYS A 211 13.43 13.64 -11.28
CA LYS A 211 13.24 12.87 -10.03
C LYS A 211 12.86 13.77 -8.86
N LEU A 212 13.49 14.94 -8.76
CA LEU A 212 13.19 15.93 -7.75
C LEU A 212 11.77 16.51 -7.92
N LEU A 213 11.32 16.78 -9.15
CA LEU A 213 9.95 17.22 -9.44
C LEU A 213 8.95 16.16 -9.01
N GLN A 214 9.20 14.89 -9.34
CA GLN A 214 8.37 13.77 -8.90
C GLN A 214 8.29 13.70 -7.37
N ALA A 215 9.41 13.82 -6.65
CA ALA A 215 9.45 13.82 -5.19
C ALA A 215 8.73 15.03 -4.57
N VAL A 216 8.84 16.21 -5.19
CA VAL A 216 8.11 17.41 -4.76
C VAL A 216 6.61 17.25 -4.95
N VAL A 217 6.16 16.62 -6.04
CA VAL A 217 4.73 16.36 -6.29
C VAL A 217 4.21 15.26 -5.35
N SER A 218 4.89 14.12 -5.19
CA SER A 218 4.46 13.09 -4.21
C SER A 218 4.34 13.64 -2.80
N GLY A 219 5.19 14.62 -2.45
CA GLY A 219 5.30 15.13 -1.08
C GLY A 219 6.23 14.34 -0.21
N THR A 220 7.04 13.52 -0.84
CA THR A 220 8.17 12.88 -0.21
C THR A 220 9.11 13.99 0.30
N PRO A 221 9.63 13.90 1.54
CA PRO A 221 10.54 14.92 2.06
C PRO A 221 11.71 15.13 1.11
N VAL A 222 11.78 16.33 0.52
CA VAL A 222 12.99 16.82 -0.12
C VAL A 222 13.77 17.57 0.95
N TYR A 223 14.93 17.05 1.32
CA TYR A 223 15.72 17.62 2.40
C TYR A 223 16.70 18.65 1.86
N ARG A 224 16.75 19.78 2.56
CA ARG A 224 17.56 20.94 2.20
C ARG A 224 19.05 20.65 2.39
N THR A 225 19.86 21.02 1.41
CA THR A 225 21.22 21.48 1.70
C THR A 225 21.09 22.78 2.50
N LYS A 226 21.48 22.77 3.79
CA LYS A 226 21.60 24.03 4.53
C LYS A 226 22.59 24.92 3.79
N ARG A 227 22.15 26.10 3.37
CA ARG A 227 23.06 27.21 3.04
C ARG A 227 24.00 27.40 4.22
N SER A 228 25.29 27.31 3.97
CA SER A 228 26.30 27.88 4.86
C SER A 228 25.87 29.32 5.15
N VAL A 229 25.62 29.62 6.42
CA VAL A 229 25.45 30.99 6.88
C VAL A 229 26.74 31.70 6.55
N SER A 230 26.69 32.67 5.64
CA SER A 230 27.78 33.58 5.34
C SER A 230 28.03 34.46 6.56
N VAL A 231 28.90 34.00 7.45
CA VAL A 231 29.62 34.89 8.36
C VAL A 231 30.74 35.52 7.53
N GLY A 232 30.78 36.85 7.53
CA GLY A 232 31.69 37.63 6.70
C GLY A 232 33.16 37.32 6.96
N ALA A 233 33.91 37.36 5.85
CA ALA A 233 35.30 37.78 5.73
C ALA A 233 36.34 37.08 6.63
N HIS A 234 37.01 36.05 6.10
CA HIS A 234 38.35 36.15 5.48
C HIS A 234 38.81 34.76 4.95
N SER A 235 39.32 34.74 3.70
CA SER A 235 40.32 33.84 3.08
C SER A 235 40.48 32.40 3.62
N CYS A 236 40.42 31.31 2.87
CA CYS A 236 40.89 31.01 1.51
C CYS A 236 40.27 29.66 1.09
N ALA A 237 39.99 29.48 -0.21
CA ALA A 237 40.07 28.16 -0.85
C ALA A 237 41.44 28.07 -1.55
N PRO A 238 42.04 26.88 -1.68
CA PRO A 238 41.65 26.03 -2.81
C PRO A 238 41.52 24.54 -2.47
N LEU A 239 40.91 23.83 -3.42
CA LEU A 239 40.89 22.38 -3.57
C LEU A 239 42.25 21.74 -3.23
N HIS A 240 42.25 20.80 -2.28
CA HIS A 240 43.34 19.85 -2.09
C HIS A 240 42.85 18.41 -2.35
N LEU A 241 43.36 17.83 -3.44
CA LEU A 241 43.64 16.41 -3.51
C LEU A 241 44.57 16.02 -2.34
N GLY A 242 44.24 14.92 -1.66
CA GLY A 242 45.14 14.28 -0.70
C GLY A 242 44.95 14.74 0.76
N GLN A 243 43.83 14.35 1.38
CA GLN A 243 43.79 14.14 2.83
C GLN A 243 43.39 12.68 3.08
N PRO A 244 43.96 11.99 4.09
CA PRO A 244 43.51 10.65 4.45
C PRO A 244 42.03 10.72 4.81
N LYS A 245 41.22 9.81 4.24
CA LYS A 245 39.79 9.67 4.55
C LYS A 245 39.62 9.60 6.07
N ASN A 246 39.23 10.70 6.72
CA ASN A 246 38.76 10.65 8.10
C ASN A 246 37.59 9.68 8.13
N LYS A 247 37.65 8.65 9.01
CA LYS A 247 36.57 7.68 9.18
C LYS A 247 35.24 8.42 9.32
N GLN A 248 34.33 8.19 8.38
CA GLN A 248 33.02 8.83 8.35
C GLN A 248 32.26 8.49 9.64
N SER A 249 31.72 9.49 10.35
CA SER A 249 30.95 9.27 11.58
C SER A 249 29.50 8.90 11.28
N ARG A 250 28.81 8.18 12.17
CA ARG A 250 27.38 7.83 11.93
C ARG A 250 26.50 9.07 11.75
N ALA A 251 26.70 10.16 12.49
CA ALA A 251 25.92 11.39 12.28
C ALA A 251 26.18 12.04 10.91
N SER A 252 27.40 11.93 10.38
CA SER A 252 27.71 12.43 9.03
C SER A 252 26.99 11.61 7.95
N VAL A 253 26.94 10.28 8.09
CA VAL A 253 26.15 9.40 7.21
C VAL A 253 24.67 9.71 7.32
N LEU A 254 24.11 9.84 8.52
CA LEU A 254 22.70 10.20 8.69
C LEU A 254 22.38 11.54 8.05
N THR A 255 23.30 12.51 8.14
CA THR A 255 23.13 13.81 7.48
C THR A 255 23.12 13.66 5.97
N GLU A 256 24.00 12.85 5.39
CA GLU A 256 24.03 12.57 3.94
C GLU A 256 22.77 11.82 3.47
N VAL A 257 22.35 10.77 4.18
CA VAL A 257 21.10 10.03 3.89
C VAL A 257 19.91 10.96 3.93
N ARG A 258 19.83 11.79 4.97
CA ARG A 258 18.77 12.79 5.10
C ARG A 258 18.85 13.77 3.94
N GLN A 259 20.02 14.19 3.45
CA GLN A 259 20.15 15.14 2.33
C GLN A 259 19.84 14.56 0.94
N ARG A 260 19.83 13.24 0.76
CA ARG A 260 19.52 12.63 -0.54
C ARG A 260 18.02 12.59 -0.81
N LEU A 261 17.67 12.69 -2.09
CA LEU A 261 16.29 12.58 -2.55
C LEU A 261 15.76 11.19 -2.26
N SER A 262 14.61 11.11 -1.60
CA SER A 262 13.87 9.87 -1.52
C SER A 262 13.26 9.56 -2.89
N GLU A 263 13.32 8.29 -3.27
CA GLU A 263 12.80 7.83 -4.54
C GLU A 263 11.28 7.96 -4.60
N PHE A 264 10.79 8.39 -5.77
CA PHE A 264 9.37 8.38 -6.08
C PHE A 264 8.89 6.93 -6.25
N ASP A 265 7.79 6.56 -5.59
CA ASP A 265 7.16 5.25 -5.73
C ASP A 265 5.70 5.39 -6.13
N LEU A 266 5.39 4.98 -7.36
CA LEU A 266 4.03 4.96 -7.90
C LEU A 266 3.05 4.15 -7.03
N GLN A 267 3.49 3.05 -6.42
CA GLN A 267 2.62 2.24 -5.57
C GLN A 267 2.21 3.03 -4.32
N GLN A 268 3.15 3.78 -3.71
CA GLN A 268 2.85 4.64 -2.57
C GLN A 268 1.88 5.76 -2.95
N GLU A 269 1.97 6.31 -4.17
CA GLU A 269 1.06 7.35 -4.65
C GLU A 269 -0.38 6.83 -4.82
N HIS A 270 -0.56 5.65 -5.43
CA HIS A 270 -1.87 5.00 -5.51
C HIS A 270 -2.44 4.75 -4.10
N ILE A 271 -1.66 4.15 -3.21
CA ILE A 271 -2.11 3.85 -1.84
C ILE A 271 -2.43 5.14 -1.07
N GLY A 272 -1.58 6.16 -1.12
CA GLY A 272 -1.70 7.35 -0.30
C GLY A 272 -2.77 8.35 -0.76
N LYS A 273 -3.09 8.37 -2.07
CA LYS A 273 -3.96 9.40 -2.65
C LYS A 273 -5.31 8.89 -3.13
N GLU A 274 -5.49 7.61 -3.40
CA GLU A 274 -6.79 7.06 -3.79
C GLU A 274 -7.74 6.94 -2.60
N ILE A 275 -9.01 7.27 -2.79
CA ILE A 275 -10.07 7.11 -1.80
C ILE A 275 -10.97 5.95 -2.27
N PRO A 276 -10.90 4.78 -1.64
CA PRO A 276 -11.71 3.63 -2.05
C PRO A 276 -13.20 3.87 -1.74
N PRO A 277 -14.14 3.41 -2.59
CA PRO A 277 -15.57 3.43 -2.33
C PRO A 277 -16.02 2.29 -1.40
N GLY A 278 -15.12 1.71 -0.60
CA GLY A 278 -15.43 0.59 0.29
C GLY A 278 -14.20 0.12 1.07
N PRO A 279 -14.22 -1.12 1.59
CA PRO A 279 -13.12 -1.67 2.38
C PRO A 279 -11.80 -1.78 1.62
N GLN A 280 -10.69 -1.35 2.23
CA GLN A 280 -9.36 -1.47 1.63
C GLN A 280 -8.32 -1.99 2.63
N ARG A 281 -7.60 -3.03 2.24
CA ARG A 281 -6.54 -3.70 3.00
C ARG A 281 -5.15 -3.33 2.46
N ILE A 282 -4.35 -2.60 3.23
CA ILE A 282 -2.98 -2.22 2.88
C ILE A 282 -1.99 -3.06 3.69
N ARG A 283 -1.31 -3.98 3.01
CA ARG A 283 -0.34 -4.91 3.58
C ARG A 283 1.06 -4.44 3.24
N GLY A 284 2.04 -4.78 4.06
CA GLY A 284 3.44 -4.56 3.68
C GLY A 284 4.42 -4.94 4.76
N ILE A 285 5.67 -5.16 4.37
CA ILE A 285 6.73 -5.51 5.31
C ILE A 285 7.04 -4.38 6.29
N ALA A 286 7.71 -4.73 7.39
CA ALA A 286 8.25 -3.76 8.33
C ALA A 286 9.10 -2.71 7.59
N GLY A 287 8.78 -1.43 7.75
CA GLY A 287 9.54 -0.34 7.14
C GLY A 287 9.08 0.09 5.76
N SER A 288 7.94 -0.40 5.29
CA SER A 288 7.36 -0.02 3.99
C SER A 288 6.71 1.37 3.95
N GLY A 289 6.40 1.97 5.11
CA GLY A 289 5.82 3.31 5.21
C GLY A 289 4.29 3.36 5.34
N LYS A 290 3.61 2.23 5.62
CA LYS A 290 2.14 2.13 5.79
C LYS A 290 1.52 3.23 6.64
N THR A 291 2.01 3.45 7.87
CA THR A 291 1.50 4.48 8.78
C THR A 291 1.52 5.88 8.14
N VAL A 292 2.59 6.21 7.41
CA VAL A 292 2.72 7.51 6.71
C VAL A 292 1.67 7.63 5.61
N LEU A 293 1.43 6.56 4.85
CA LEU A 293 0.43 6.53 3.77
C LEU A 293 -1.01 6.55 4.29
N LEU A 294 -1.30 5.84 5.38
CA LEU A 294 -2.60 5.93 6.04
C LEU A 294 -2.86 7.35 6.56
N CYS A 295 -1.85 8.00 7.16
CA CYS A 295 -1.97 9.40 7.58
C CYS A 295 -2.20 10.33 6.38
N GLN A 296 -1.46 10.13 5.29
CA GLN A 296 -1.64 10.90 4.06
C GLN A 296 -3.07 10.75 3.52
N LYS A 297 -3.56 9.51 3.43
CA LYS A 297 -4.92 9.20 2.96
C LYS A 297 -5.98 9.81 3.88
N ALA A 298 -5.84 9.69 5.20
CA ALA A 298 -6.78 10.28 6.14
C ALA A 298 -6.85 11.82 6.02
N ALA A 299 -5.69 12.47 5.89
CA ALA A 299 -5.62 13.92 5.66
C ALA A 299 -6.26 14.32 4.32
N HIS A 300 -6.04 13.54 3.27
CA HIS A 300 -6.68 13.74 1.97
C HIS A 300 -8.21 13.62 2.08
N ILE A 301 -8.72 12.52 2.65
CA ILE A 301 -10.16 12.29 2.83
C ILE A 301 -10.80 13.44 3.62
N HIS A 302 -10.17 13.87 4.73
CA HIS A 302 -10.71 14.95 5.56
C HIS A 302 -10.79 16.30 4.84
N LEU A 303 -9.78 16.65 4.03
CA LEU A 303 -9.79 17.91 3.29
C LEU A 303 -10.77 17.90 2.12
N LYS A 304 -10.94 16.73 1.50
CA LYS A 304 -11.86 16.55 0.37
C LYS A 304 -13.32 16.50 0.81
N HIS A 305 -13.59 15.81 1.92
CA HIS A 305 -14.92 15.61 2.49
C HIS A 305 -14.98 16.18 3.91
N PRO A 306 -14.98 17.52 4.07
CA PRO A 306 -14.94 18.17 5.39
C PRO A 306 -16.17 17.90 6.26
N GLU A 307 -17.27 17.47 5.66
CA GLU A 307 -18.52 17.09 6.33
C GLU A 307 -18.49 15.67 6.93
N TRP A 308 -17.57 14.82 6.47
CA TRP A 308 -17.48 13.43 6.91
C TRP A 308 -16.99 13.31 8.35
N ASP A 309 -17.54 12.35 9.08
CA ASP A 309 -17.04 11.91 10.38
C ASP A 309 -15.99 10.81 10.15
N ILE A 310 -14.72 11.12 10.46
CA ILE A 310 -13.57 10.27 10.18
C ILE A 310 -12.87 9.90 11.48
N ALA A 311 -12.54 8.62 11.66
CA ALA A 311 -11.68 8.15 12.75
C ALA A 311 -10.39 7.53 12.23
N PHE A 312 -9.25 7.99 12.77
CA PHE A 312 -7.96 7.32 12.66
C PHE A 312 -7.68 6.56 13.95
N VAL A 313 -7.49 5.25 13.86
CA VAL A 313 -7.51 4.33 14.99
C VAL A 313 -6.21 3.52 15.05
N PHE A 314 -5.71 3.31 16.26
CA PHE A 314 -4.52 2.49 16.51
C PHE A 314 -4.59 1.89 17.92
N PHE A 315 -3.79 0.85 18.17
CA PHE A 315 -3.78 0.15 19.46
C PHE A 315 -2.64 0.60 20.40
N SER A 316 -1.46 0.90 19.87
CA SER A 316 -0.32 1.25 20.73
C SER A 316 -0.37 2.73 21.16
N ARG A 317 -0.55 3.00 22.45
CA ARG A 317 -0.65 4.39 23.00
C ARG A 317 0.56 5.28 22.71
N SER A 318 1.76 4.70 22.57
CA SER A 318 2.97 5.43 22.19
C SER A 318 2.90 6.05 20.78
N LEU A 319 1.93 5.63 19.95
CA LEU A 319 1.74 6.13 18.59
C LEU A 319 0.97 7.46 18.49
N TYR A 320 0.37 7.95 19.58
CA TYR A 320 -0.40 9.21 19.56
C TYR A 320 0.39 10.39 18.96
N HIS A 321 1.56 10.67 19.52
CA HIS A 321 2.40 11.78 19.06
C HIS A 321 2.89 11.63 17.61
N PRO A 322 3.47 10.49 17.19
CA PRO A 322 3.95 10.36 15.80
C PRO A 322 2.80 10.38 14.78
N ILE A 323 1.63 9.79 15.07
CA ILE A 323 0.48 9.84 14.16
C ILE A 323 -0.03 11.28 14.00
N ILE A 324 -0.23 12.01 15.10
CA ILE A 324 -0.69 13.41 15.04
C ILE A 324 0.30 14.28 14.25
N ALA A 325 1.61 14.09 14.47
CA ALA A 325 2.63 14.84 13.73
C ALA A 325 2.61 14.55 12.22
N GLN A 326 2.38 13.30 11.81
CA GLN A 326 2.26 12.94 10.40
C GLN A 326 0.97 13.50 9.78
N LEU A 327 -0.15 13.43 10.49
CA LEU A 327 -1.43 14.00 10.04
C LEU A 327 -1.33 15.51 9.86
N ASP A 328 -0.80 16.23 10.85
CA ASP A 328 -0.61 17.70 10.77
C ASP A 328 0.29 18.08 9.58
N LYS A 329 1.38 17.33 9.35
CA LYS A 329 2.26 17.53 8.19
C LYS A 329 1.49 17.41 6.87
N TRP A 330 0.67 16.37 6.70
CA TRP A 330 -0.06 16.13 5.45
C TRP A 330 -1.22 17.10 5.26
N LEU A 331 -1.95 17.43 6.32
CA LEU A 331 -3.01 18.46 6.29
C LEU A 331 -2.44 19.80 5.81
N ARG A 332 -1.34 20.25 6.43
CA ARG A 332 -0.66 21.49 6.02
C ARG A 332 -0.15 21.42 4.61
N ARG A 333 0.36 20.27 4.17
CA ARG A 333 0.84 20.13 2.80
C ARG A 333 -0.30 20.25 1.79
N PHE A 334 -1.36 19.46 1.95
CA PHE A 334 -2.45 19.46 0.97
C PHE A 334 -3.26 20.76 0.99
N SER A 335 -3.24 21.51 2.10
CA SER A 335 -3.92 22.80 2.22
C SER A 335 -2.99 24.02 2.09
N SER A 336 -1.74 23.85 1.64
CA SER A 336 -0.76 24.95 1.56
C SER A 336 -0.53 25.73 2.87
N GLY A 337 -0.66 25.06 4.01
CA GLY A 337 -0.42 25.55 5.36
C GLY A 337 -1.67 26.02 6.11
N GLU A 338 -2.80 26.13 5.43
CA GLU A 338 -4.06 26.66 6.00
C GLU A 338 -4.67 25.80 7.11
N VAL A 339 -4.54 24.47 7.03
CA VAL A 339 -5.17 23.52 7.95
C VAL A 339 -4.07 22.75 8.67
N GLY A 340 -4.10 22.81 9.99
CA GLY A 340 -3.36 21.91 10.87
C GLY A 340 -4.30 20.91 11.53
N TYR A 341 -3.73 19.92 12.20
CA TYR A 341 -4.53 19.01 13.02
C TYR A 341 -5.06 19.74 14.27
N ASP A 342 -6.37 19.65 14.51
CA ASP A 342 -7.01 20.17 15.72
C ASP A 342 -7.68 19.03 16.50
N PRO A 343 -7.21 18.68 17.72
CA PRO A 343 -7.82 17.63 18.53
C PRO A 343 -9.25 17.94 18.99
N LYS A 344 -9.72 19.19 18.87
CA LYS A 344 -11.12 19.57 19.16
C LYS A 344 -12.06 19.34 17.99
N ASN A 345 -11.54 19.08 16.79
CA ASN A 345 -12.34 18.83 15.61
C ASN A 345 -13.09 17.49 15.77
N GLN A 346 -14.41 17.56 15.86
CA GLN A 346 -15.23 16.35 16.00
C GLN A 346 -15.33 15.54 14.70
N LYS A 347 -15.11 16.17 13.54
CA LYS A 347 -15.16 15.54 12.21
C LYS A 347 -13.94 14.69 11.89
N PHE A 348 -12.79 14.95 12.52
CA PHE A 348 -11.59 14.14 12.32
C PHE A 348 -10.92 13.78 13.64
N GLN A 349 -11.13 12.54 14.08
CA GLN A 349 -10.74 12.06 15.41
C GLN A 349 -9.55 11.09 15.32
N VAL A 350 -8.54 11.30 16.16
CA VAL A 350 -7.43 10.36 16.35
C VAL A 350 -7.65 9.59 17.66
N LEU A 351 -7.95 8.30 17.56
CA LEU A 351 -8.47 7.48 18.66
C LEU A 351 -7.60 6.25 18.94
N HIS A 352 -7.36 5.97 20.22
CA HIS A 352 -6.95 4.64 20.65
C HIS A 352 -8.11 3.66 20.43
N ALA A 353 -7.85 2.39 20.14
CA ALA A 353 -8.91 1.40 19.89
C ALA A 353 -9.87 1.26 21.09
N TRP A 354 -9.34 1.17 22.31
CA TRP A 354 -10.15 1.05 23.54
C TRP A 354 -10.45 2.42 24.18
N GLY A 355 -9.45 3.30 24.23
CA GLY A 355 -9.42 4.53 25.04
C GLY A 355 -8.67 4.38 26.37
N ALA A 356 -8.83 5.34 27.28
CA ALA A 356 -8.31 5.35 28.64
C ALA A 356 -9.29 6.08 29.58
N LYS A 357 -8.96 6.24 30.88
CA LYS A 357 -9.85 6.86 31.88
C LYS A 357 -10.38 8.24 31.44
N TYR A 358 -9.50 9.10 30.91
CA TYR A 358 -9.83 10.47 30.47
C TYR A 358 -9.59 10.71 28.98
N GLN A 359 -9.26 9.66 28.22
CA GLN A 359 -8.96 9.78 26.79
C GLN A 359 -9.94 8.88 26.03
N PRO A 360 -10.71 9.42 25.07
CA PRO A 360 -11.63 8.60 24.29
C PRO A 360 -10.87 7.64 23.37
N GLY A 361 -11.49 6.50 23.13
CA GLY A 361 -11.12 5.56 22.08
C GLY A 361 -12.35 5.06 21.33
N LEU A 362 -12.15 4.37 20.20
CA LEU A 362 -13.23 3.97 19.30
C LEU A 362 -14.33 3.20 20.03
N TYR A 363 -13.96 2.14 20.77
CA TYR A 363 -14.91 1.36 21.58
C TYR A 363 -15.70 2.23 22.55
N SER A 364 -15.01 3.10 23.31
CA SER A 364 -15.67 3.96 24.30
C SER A 364 -16.59 5.02 23.66
N THR A 365 -16.24 5.49 22.46
CA THR A 365 -17.07 6.45 21.71
C THR A 365 -18.33 5.77 21.19
N ILE A 366 -18.22 4.54 20.68
CA ILE A 366 -19.37 3.73 20.25
C ILE A 366 -20.28 3.41 21.44
N CYS A 367 -19.73 2.98 22.58
CA CYS A 367 -20.51 2.73 23.80
C CYS A 367 -21.31 3.97 24.22
N LYS A 368 -20.66 5.14 24.21
CA LYS A 368 -21.30 6.42 24.55
C LYS A 368 -22.46 6.74 23.60
N ALA A 369 -22.26 6.56 22.29
CA ALA A 369 -23.30 6.81 21.29
C ALA A 369 -24.46 5.79 21.38
N ALA A 370 -24.16 4.56 21.78
CA ALA A 370 -25.14 3.50 21.98
C ALA A 370 -25.88 3.60 23.33
N GLY A 371 -25.52 4.55 24.19
CA GLY A 371 -26.13 4.71 25.53
C GLY A 371 -25.69 3.64 26.55
N VAL A 372 -24.57 2.94 26.29
CA VAL A 372 -24.07 1.83 27.11
C VAL A 372 -22.88 2.28 27.96
N LYS A 373 -22.81 1.80 29.20
CA LYS A 373 -21.63 2.03 30.06
C LYS A 373 -20.42 1.31 29.48
N ARG A 374 -19.37 2.06 29.16
CA ARG A 374 -18.09 1.48 28.70
C ARG A 374 -17.47 0.59 29.78
N LEU A 375 -16.89 -0.53 29.34
CA LEU A 375 -16.05 -1.39 30.17
C LEU A 375 -14.56 -1.02 30.03
N THR A 376 -13.79 -1.31 31.07
CA THR A 376 -12.37 -1.02 31.22
C THR A 376 -11.58 -2.32 31.42
N VAL A 377 -10.25 -2.22 31.45
CA VAL A 377 -9.36 -3.38 31.67
C VAL A 377 -9.66 -4.12 32.98
N ASN A 378 -10.20 -3.44 33.99
CA ASN A 378 -10.55 -4.06 35.28
C ASN A 378 -11.86 -4.85 35.22
N ASP A 379 -12.63 -4.72 34.14
CA ASP A 379 -13.93 -5.37 33.97
C ASP A 379 -13.82 -6.69 33.18
N THR A 380 -12.60 -7.17 32.90
CA THR A 380 -12.33 -8.44 32.20
C THR A 380 -11.22 -9.22 32.91
N GLU A 381 -11.30 -10.54 32.82
CA GLU A 381 -10.31 -11.46 33.41
C GLU A 381 -9.12 -11.72 32.48
N ARG A 382 -9.17 -11.22 31.24
CA ARG A 382 -8.14 -11.42 30.22
C ARG A 382 -6.88 -10.63 30.55
N LYS A 383 -5.73 -11.31 30.52
CA LYS A 383 -4.42 -10.70 30.81
C LYS A 383 -3.84 -9.93 29.62
N GLN A 384 -4.13 -10.37 28.40
CA GLN A 384 -3.64 -9.69 27.20
C GLN A 384 -4.58 -8.54 26.80
N PRO A 385 -4.06 -7.32 26.55
CA PRO A 385 -4.89 -6.16 26.25
C PRO A 385 -5.79 -6.29 25.00
N ASN A 386 -5.33 -6.99 23.96
CA ASN A 386 -6.10 -7.24 22.73
C ASN A 386 -7.25 -8.23 22.96
N GLU A 387 -6.99 -9.33 23.69
CA GLU A 387 -8.03 -10.28 24.09
C GLU A 387 -9.08 -9.63 24.99
N ALA A 388 -8.62 -8.80 25.94
CA ALA A 388 -9.46 -8.04 26.85
C ALA A 388 -10.37 -7.04 26.10
N LEU A 389 -9.84 -6.36 25.07
CA LEU A 389 -10.63 -5.50 24.19
C LEU A 389 -11.65 -6.32 23.37
N ALA A 390 -11.25 -7.47 22.84
CA ALA A 390 -12.14 -8.33 22.07
C ALA A 390 -13.32 -8.83 22.92
N ASP A 391 -13.07 -9.23 24.17
CA ASP A 391 -14.10 -9.65 25.13
C ASP A 391 -15.15 -8.56 25.34
N VAL A 392 -14.73 -7.33 25.66
CA VAL A 392 -15.68 -6.22 25.86
C VAL A 392 -16.39 -5.78 24.57
N CYS A 393 -15.75 -5.94 23.40
CA CYS A 393 -16.40 -5.75 22.09
C CYS A 393 -17.47 -6.81 21.83
N THR A 394 -17.18 -8.08 22.11
CA THR A 394 -18.12 -9.20 21.99
C THR A 394 -19.34 -8.99 22.89
N GLN A 395 -19.13 -8.56 24.14
CA GLN A 395 -20.23 -8.23 25.05
C GLN A 395 -21.08 -7.07 24.52
N LEU A 396 -20.48 -6.03 23.92
CA LEU A 396 -21.24 -4.95 23.31
C LEU A 396 -22.08 -5.44 22.11
N LEU A 397 -21.48 -6.26 21.24
CA LEU A 397 -22.14 -6.80 20.04
C LEU A 397 -23.33 -7.72 20.37
N HIS A 398 -23.27 -8.49 21.47
CA HIS A 398 -24.40 -9.31 21.90
C HIS A 398 -25.57 -8.50 22.47
N ASN A 399 -25.28 -7.37 23.12
CA ASN A 399 -26.25 -6.66 23.94
C ASN A 399 -26.82 -5.41 23.26
N THR A 400 -26.25 -4.95 22.15
CA THR A 400 -26.60 -3.64 21.59
C THR A 400 -26.37 -3.57 20.09
N VAL A 401 -27.29 -2.90 19.39
CA VAL A 401 -27.11 -2.56 17.97
C VAL A 401 -26.11 -1.41 17.86
N ILE A 402 -25.06 -1.60 17.07
CA ILE A 402 -24.00 -0.60 16.91
C ILE A 402 -24.52 0.59 16.08
N PRO A 403 -24.47 1.84 16.60
CA PRO A 403 -24.89 3.02 15.83
C PRO A 403 -23.89 3.32 14.71
N THR A 404 -24.39 3.78 13.56
CA THR A 404 -23.56 4.26 12.46
C THR A 404 -23.08 5.70 12.74
N LEU A 405 -21.79 5.88 12.98
CA LEU A 405 -21.19 7.13 13.43
C LEU A 405 -20.22 7.76 12.44
N TYR A 406 -19.54 6.95 11.63
CA TYR A 406 -18.41 7.38 10.82
C TYR A 406 -18.64 7.13 9.33
N ASP A 407 -18.15 8.01 8.47
CA ASP A 407 -18.13 7.81 7.01
C ASP A 407 -16.88 7.04 6.57
N ALA A 408 -15.79 7.15 7.34
CA ALA A 408 -14.56 6.40 7.15
C ALA A 408 -13.84 6.12 8.48
N ILE A 409 -13.30 4.90 8.60
CA ILE A 409 -12.46 4.49 9.72
C ILE A 409 -11.17 3.93 9.13
N LEU A 410 -10.04 4.52 9.54
CA LEU A 410 -8.70 4.07 9.17
C LEU A 410 -8.03 3.44 10.38
N ILE A 411 -7.53 2.20 10.26
CA ILE A 411 -6.88 1.47 11.36
C ILE A 411 -5.41 1.24 11.01
N ASP A 412 -4.49 1.74 11.83
CA ASP A 412 -3.06 1.43 11.75
C ASP A 412 -2.69 0.23 12.64
N GLU A 413 -1.67 -0.54 12.23
CA GLU A 413 -1.19 -1.74 12.95
C GLU A 413 -2.33 -2.73 13.27
N GLY A 414 -3.19 -3.01 12.29
CA GLY A 414 -4.40 -3.81 12.46
C GLY A 414 -4.20 -5.20 13.07
N GLN A 415 -3.00 -5.78 12.93
CA GLN A 415 -2.58 -7.01 13.59
C GLN A 415 -2.72 -7.00 15.12
N ASP A 416 -2.63 -5.83 15.75
CA ASP A 416 -2.72 -5.68 17.20
C ASP A 416 -4.14 -5.88 17.75
N LEU A 417 -5.13 -5.89 16.86
CA LEU A 417 -6.54 -5.97 17.20
C LEU A 417 -7.13 -7.36 16.91
N ILE A 418 -6.28 -8.32 16.53
CA ILE A 418 -6.67 -9.67 16.15
C ILE A 418 -6.55 -10.60 17.35
N VAL A 419 -7.52 -11.50 17.44
CA VAL A 419 -7.59 -12.54 18.46
C VAL A 419 -7.75 -13.92 17.85
N ASP A 420 -7.44 -14.94 18.65
CA ASP A 420 -7.57 -16.34 18.27
C ASP A 420 -9.05 -16.75 18.09
N ASP A 421 -9.25 -17.90 17.45
CA ASP A 421 -10.59 -18.36 17.01
C ASP A 421 -11.60 -18.49 18.17
N GLU A 422 -11.13 -18.80 19.38
CA GLU A 422 -11.96 -18.93 20.59
C GLU A 422 -12.63 -17.62 21.03
N LEU A 423 -12.06 -16.48 20.64
CA LEU A 423 -12.55 -15.14 21.02
C LEU A 423 -13.31 -14.45 19.89
N LYS A 424 -13.50 -15.12 18.75
CA LYS A 424 -14.26 -14.57 17.62
C LYS A 424 -15.76 -14.51 17.94
N TYR A 425 -16.40 -13.45 17.49
CA TYR A 425 -17.84 -13.27 17.54
C TYR A 425 -18.47 -13.85 16.27
N GLU A 426 -19.14 -15.00 16.37
CA GLU A 426 -19.79 -15.66 15.21
C GLU A 426 -18.84 -15.84 14.00
N GLY A 427 -17.59 -16.27 14.29
CA GLY A 427 -16.55 -16.43 13.29
C GLY A 427 -15.87 -15.13 12.81
N LYS A 428 -16.23 -13.97 13.38
CA LYS A 428 -15.73 -12.63 13.02
C LYS A 428 -14.80 -12.07 14.09
N GLN A 429 -13.85 -11.23 13.70
CA GLN A 429 -13.01 -10.48 14.63
C GLN A 429 -13.85 -9.39 15.33
N PRO A 430 -14.06 -9.44 16.67
CA PRO A 430 -15.07 -8.60 17.34
C PRO A 430 -14.84 -7.09 17.17
N PHE A 431 -13.59 -6.65 17.29
CA PHE A 431 -13.25 -5.22 17.15
C PHE A 431 -13.53 -4.72 15.72
N TYR A 432 -13.10 -5.48 14.71
CA TYR A 432 -13.30 -5.14 13.31
C TYR A 432 -14.78 -5.14 12.93
N TRP A 433 -15.54 -6.11 13.43
CA TRP A 433 -16.97 -6.19 13.18
C TRP A 433 -17.72 -5.01 13.79
N MET A 434 -17.39 -4.64 15.04
CA MET A 434 -17.92 -3.44 15.68
C MET A 434 -17.58 -2.16 14.88
N ALA A 435 -16.32 -2.00 14.48
CA ALA A 435 -15.88 -0.85 13.68
C ALA A 435 -16.59 -0.79 12.32
N TYR A 436 -16.78 -1.93 11.66
CA TYR A 436 -17.50 -2.03 10.40
C TYR A 436 -18.98 -1.65 10.55
N GLN A 437 -19.67 -2.11 11.59
CA GLN A 437 -21.06 -1.71 11.84
C GLN A 437 -21.20 -0.21 12.15
N ALA A 438 -20.18 0.39 12.77
CA ALA A 438 -20.16 1.83 13.07
C ALA A 438 -19.96 2.72 11.84
N LEU A 439 -19.68 2.16 10.65
CA LEU A 439 -19.55 2.92 9.40
C LEU A 439 -20.89 3.12 8.70
N ARG A 440 -21.10 4.27 8.06
CA ARG A 440 -22.22 4.48 7.15
C ARG A 440 -21.98 3.75 5.82
N PRO A 441 -23.03 3.18 5.19
CA PRO A 441 -22.94 2.71 3.81
C PRO A 441 -22.52 3.81 2.85
N VAL A 442 -21.70 3.45 1.87
CA VAL A 442 -21.27 4.34 0.78
C VAL A 442 -22.42 4.62 -0.18
N ASP A 443 -23.17 3.57 -0.52
CA ASP A 443 -24.33 3.62 -1.40
C ASP A 443 -25.50 2.89 -0.72
N PRO A 444 -26.69 3.50 -0.59
CA PRO A 444 -27.88 2.84 -0.07
C PRO A 444 -28.27 1.55 -0.82
N THR A 445 -27.90 1.43 -2.10
CA THR A 445 -28.16 0.24 -2.92
C THR A 445 -27.17 -0.90 -2.66
N GLN A 446 -26.02 -0.61 -2.05
CA GLN A 446 -24.95 -1.56 -1.70
C GLN A 446 -24.55 -1.35 -0.22
N PRO A 447 -25.43 -1.70 0.74
CA PRO A 447 -25.27 -1.37 2.16
C PRO A 447 -24.03 -1.98 2.83
N GLU A 448 -23.45 -3.00 2.21
CA GLU A 448 -22.21 -3.66 2.60
C GLU A 448 -20.94 -2.88 2.20
N GLN A 449 -21.02 -1.92 1.29
CA GLN A 449 -19.88 -1.08 0.96
C GLN A 449 -19.71 -0.01 2.02
N ARG A 450 -18.69 -0.20 2.88
CA ARG A 450 -18.35 0.71 4.00
C ARG A 450 -16.86 0.99 4.00
N ARG A 451 -16.44 2.25 4.22
CA ARG A 451 -15.03 2.67 4.10
C ARG A 451 -14.22 2.31 5.35
N LEU A 452 -13.96 1.01 5.53
CA LEU A 452 -13.00 0.51 6.50
C LEU A 452 -11.65 0.32 5.80
N ILE A 453 -10.65 1.10 6.19
CA ILE A 453 -9.32 1.05 5.58
C ILE A 453 -8.34 0.66 6.67
N TRP A 454 -7.46 -0.31 6.43
CA TRP A 454 -6.50 -0.71 7.46
C TRP A 454 -5.14 -1.12 6.94
N GLY A 455 -4.12 -0.84 7.75
CA GLY A 455 -2.75 -1.27 7.58
C GLY A 455 -2.50 -2.59 8.30
N TYR A 456 -1.72 -3.47 7.67
CA TYR A 456 -1.25 -4.72 8.27
C TYR A 456 0.24 -4.92 7.96
N ASP A 457 1.04 -5.37 8.95
CA ASP A 457 2.43 -5.75 8.69
C ASP A 457 2.56 -7.21 8.26
N GLU A 458 3.13 -7.40 7.07
CA GLU A 458 3.52 -8.71 6.57
C GLU A 458 4.76 -9.21 7.31
N ALA A 459 4.71 -10.48 7.75
CA ALA A 459 5.82 -11.21 8.34
C ALA A 459 6.54 -10.52 9.52
N GLN A 460 5.96 -9.46 10.13
CA GLN A 460 6.55 -8.77 11.29
C GLN A 460 6.11 -9.37 12.63
N SER A 461 4.93 -9.99 12.70
CA SER A 461 4.47 -10.72 13.87
C SER A 461 4.60 -12.22 13.63
N LEU A 462 5.63 -12.84 14.20
CA LEU A 462 5.76 -14.29 14.34
C LEU A 462 4.89 -14.83 15.50
N GLU A 463 4.20 -13.96 16.25
CA GLU A 463 3.27 -14.33 17.33
C GLU A 463 1.85 -14.60 16.80
N SER A 464 1.31 -13.68 15.98
CA SER A 464 0.00 -13.83 15.34
C SER A 464 0.14 -14.19 13.84
N LEU A 465 0.30 -15.49 13.60
CA LEU A 465 0.25 -16.26 12.33
C LEU A 465 -0.95 -16.11 11.39
N LYS A 466 -1.94 -15.29 11.75
CA LYS A 466 -3.16 -15.11 10.97
C LYS A 466 -3.28 -13.62 10.70
N ILE A 467 -2.86 -13.22 9.50
CA ILE A 467 -3.54 -12.10 8.87
C ILE A 467 -4.98 -12.58 8.76
N PRO A 468 -5.93 -11.94 9.45
CA PRO A 468 -7.29 -12.38 9.37
C PRO A 468 -7.69 -12.25 7.92
N ASN A 469 -8.12 -13.37 7.38
CA ASN A 469 -8.70 -13.41 6.08
C ASN A 469 -9.92 -12.49 6.08
N ALA A 470 -10.30 -11.97 4.94
CA ALA A 470 -11.45 -11.07 4.86
C ALA A 470 -12.71 -11.68 5.50
N SER A 471 -12.85 -13.01 5.34
CA SER A 471 -13.92 -13.77 5.97
C SER A 471 -13.74 -13.96 7.49
N GLU A 472 -12.53 -13.98 8.01
CA GLU A 472 -12.29 -13.97 9.45
C GLU A 472 -12.56 -12.59 10.06
N LEU A 473 -12.43 -11.51 9.28
CA LEU A 473 -12.78 -10.15 9.72
C LEU A 473 -14.29 -9.95 9.78
N PHE A 474 -15.00 -10.29 8.70
CA PHE A 474 -16.40 -9.88 8.48
C PHE A 474 -17.39 -11.05 8.35
N GLY A 475 -16.90 -12.29 8.33
CA GLY A 475 -17.67 -13.49 8.02
C GLY A 475 -17.54 -13.92 6.56
N GLU A 476 -17.84 -15.19 6.28
CA GLU A 476 -17.71 -15.79 4.94
C GLU A 476 -18.54 -15.06 3.85
N ASP A 477 -19.66 -14.44 4.22
CA ASP A 477 -20.52 -13.70 3.29
C ASP A 477 -19.87 -12.41 2.77
N LEU A 478 -19.04 -11.76 3.59
CA LEU A 478 -18.43 -10.46 3.29
C LEU A 478 -16.94 -10.56 2.96
N GLY A 479 -16.37 -11.77 2.92
CA GLY A 479 -14.96 -11.98 2.62
C GLY A 479 -14.53 -11.49 1.22
N HIS A 480 -15.46 -11.41 0.28
CA HIS A 480 -15.19 -10.93 -1.08
C HIS A 480 -15.04 -9.39 -1.17
N LEU A 481 -15.32 -8.64 -0.09
CA LEU A 481 -15.31 -7.18 -0.13
C LEU A 481 -13.90 -6.59 -0.31
N VAL A 482 -12.85 -7.35 -0.02
CA VAL A 482 -11.45 -6.89 -0.07
C VAL A 482 -10.64 -7.50 -1.20
N THR A 483 -11.25 -8.35 -2.04
CA THR A 483 -10.59 -9.03 -3.15
C THR A 483 -10.86 -8.32 -4.48
N GLY A 484 -9.83 -8.20 -5.31
CA GLY A 484 -9.87 -7.50 -6.59
C GLY A 484 -9.72 -5.98 -6.48
N GLN A 485 -10.45 -5.24 -7.33
CA GLN A 485 -10.37 -3.79 -7.46
C GLN A 485 -11.75 -3.16 -7.63
N TYR A 486 -11.86 -1.87 -7.33
CA TYR A 486 -13.03 -1.04 -7.59
C TYR A 486 -13.00 -0.46 -9.02
N SER A 487 -14.10 0.18 -9.43
CA SER A 487 -14.11 1.03 -10.62
C SER A 487 -13.00 2.09 -10.55
N GLY A 488 -12.41 2.41 -11.69
CA GLY A 488 -11.22 3.27 -11.77
C GLY A 488 -9.89 2.55 -11.53
N GLY A 489 -9.89 1.30 -11.04
CA GLY A 489 -8.67 0.49 -10.85
C GLY A 489 -8.07 0.57 -9.44
N ILE A 490 -8.77 1.19 -8.49
CA ILE A 490 -8.36 1.25 -7.08
C ILE A 490 -8.38 -0.17 -6.51
N LYS A 491 -7.23 -0.70 -6.11
CA LYS A 491 -7.18 -2.06 -5.56
C LYS A 491 -7.76 -2.12 -4.16
N LYS A 492 -8.52 -3.18 -3.89
CA LYS A 492 -9.07 -3.47 -2.56
C LYS A 492 -8.03 -4.03 -1.62
N SER A 493 -7.00 -4.71 -2.15
CA SER A 493 -5.83 -5.10 -1.37
C SER A 493 -4.53 -4.76 -2.07
N GLU A 494 -3.61 -4.14 -1.33
CA GLU A 494 -2.27 -3.78 -1.80
C GLU A 494 -1.22 -4.42 -0.91
N ILE A 495 -0.13 -4.92 -1.50
CA ILE A 495 1.02 -5.50 -0.77
C ILE A 495 2.27 -4.69 -1.10
N MET A 496 2.80 -4.00 -0.10
CA MET A 496 4.01 -3.18 -0.20
C MET A 496 5.24 -4.01 0.12
N HIS A 497 6.06 -4.28 -0.90
CA HIS A 497 7.22 -5.15 -0.81
C HIS A 497 8.55 -4.41 -0.58
N ARG A 498 8.57 -3.08 -0.75
CA ARG A 498 9.77 -2.24 -0.54
C ARG A 498 9.91 -1.83 0.93
N CYS A 499 11.13 -1.88 1.46
CA CYS A 499 11.46 -1.39 2.80
C CYS A 499 12.37 -0.17 2.72
N TYR A 500 11.84 1.00 3.07
CA TYR A 500 12.55 2.27 3.04
C TYR A 500 13.33 2.54 4.32
N ARG A 501 12.86 1.95 5.43
CA ARG A 501 13.36 2.25 6.76
C ARG A 501 14.58 1.43 7.13
N THR A 502 14.47 0.10 7.12
CA THR A 502 15.48 -0.79 7.69
C THR A 502 16.49 -1.22 6.63
N PRO A 503 17.80 -1.11 6.88
CA PRO A 503 18.83 -1.56 5.95
C PRO A 503 18.67 -3.03 5.55
N ALA A 504 18.95 -3.34 4.28
CA ALA A 504 18.75 -4.68 3.72
C ALA A 504 19.41 -5.80 4.54
N PRO A 505 20.67 -5.67 5.03
CA PRO A 505 21.31 -6.72 5.83
C PRO A 505 20.62 -6.98 7.18
N ILE A 506 20.02 -5.95 7.79
CA ILE A 506 19.28 -6.09 9.06
C ILE A 506 17.93 -6.77 8.79
N LEU A 507 17.21 -6.32 7.76
CA LEU A 507 15.88 -6.85 7.42
C LEU A 507 15.94 -8.33 7.01
N THR A 508 16.90 -8.66 6.13
CA THR A 508 17.11 -10.05 5.68
C THR A 508 17.50 -10.95 6.84
N ALA A 509 18.40 -10.49 7.71
CA ALA A 509 18.76 -11.23 8.91
C ALA A 509 17.58 -11.41 9.86
N ALA A 510 16.70 -10.40 10.01
CA ALA A 510 15.49 -10.52 10.79
C ALA A 510 14.58 -11.63 10.25
N HIS A 511 14.31 -11.69 8.93
CA HIS A 511 13.53 -12.79 8.34
C HIS A 511 14.23 -14.15 8.54
N GLY A 512 15.54 -14.23 8.27
CA GLY A 512 16.32 -15.46 8.40
C GLY A 512 16.28 -16.05 9.80
N ILE A 513 16.58 -15.24 10.82
CA ILE A 513 16.60 -15.64 12.23
C ILE A 513 15.17 -15.83 12.75
N GLY A 514 14.25 -14.93 12.43
CA GLY A 514 12.87 -15.02 12.89
C GLY A 514 12.17 -16.31 12.45
N MET A 515 12.32 -16.67 11.17
CA MET A 515 11.73 -17.87 10.58
C MET A 515 12.54 -19.15 10.85
N GLY A 516 13.78 -19.01 11.32
CA GLY A 516 14.68 -20.14 11.55
C GLY A 516 15.17 -20.79 10.25
N LEU A 517 15.37 -20.02 9.17
CA LEU A 517 15.67 -20.56 7.84
C LEU A 517 16.95 -21.42 7.81
N LEU A 518 17.98 -20.99 8.56
CA LEU A 518 19.27 -21.68 8.64
C LEU A 518 19.44 -22.50 9.94
N ARG A 519 18.35 -22.72 10.67
CA ARG A 519 18.35 -23.48 11.91
C ARG A 519 18.70 -24.95 11.65
N TYR A 520 19.49 -25.57 12.53
CA TYR A 520 19.89 -26.97 12.39
C TYR A 520 18.70 -27.94 12.28
N GLY A 521 17.66 -27.72 13.09
CA GLY A 521 16.40 -28.48 13.08
C GLY A 521 15.46 -28.16 11.91
N GLY A 522 15.92 -27.40 10.91
CA GLY A 522 15.11 -26.87 9.83
C GLY A 522 14.27 -25.67 10.25
N MET A 523 13.62 -25.08 9.24
CA MET A 523 12.72 -23.94 9.35
C MET A 523 11.72 -24.12 10.50
N LEU A 524 11.58 -23.08 11.33
CA LEU A 524 10.71 -23.09 12.51
C LEU A 524 9.30 -22.65 12.14
N THR A 525 9.18 -21.52 11.46
CA THR A 525 7.95 -20.90 10.98
C THR A 525 8.23 -20.19 9.66
N GLY A 526 7.23 -19.91 8.83
CA GLY A 526 7.37 -18.97 7.73
C GLY A 526 6.67 -19.37 6.44
N ILE A 527 7.08 -18.73 5.35
CA ILE A 527 6.45 -18.85 4.04
C ILE A 527 7.00 -20.07 3.28
N THR A 528 6.11 -20.91 2.74
CA THR A 528 6.50 -22.07 1.91
C THR A 528 6.09 -21.97 0.43
N ARG A 529 5.54 -20.83 0.02
CA ARG A 529 5.15 -20.56 -1.37
C ARG A 529 6.06 -19.52 -2.00
N ALA A 530 6.48 -19.78 -3.23
CA ALA A 530 7.36 -18.86 -3.95
C ALA A 530 6.69 -17.50 -4.22
N GLU A 531 5.39 -17.50 -4.52
CA GLU A 531 4.62 -16.27 -4.79
C GLU A 531 4.46 -15.38 -3.54
N ASP A 532 4.33 -15.97 -2.35
CA ASP A 532 4.24 -15.22 -1.09
C ASP A 532 5.58 -14.55 -0.76
N TRP A 533 6.70 -15.23 -1.00
CA TRP A 533 8.04 -14.64 -0.91
C TRP A 533 8.23 -13.50 -1.93
N ARG A 534 7.77 -13.67 -3.16
CA ARG A 534 7.77 -12.61 -4.18
C ARG A 534 6.91 -11.41 -3.77
N ALA A 535 5.76 -11.66 -3.16
CA ALA A 535 4.86 -10.62 -2.67
C ALA A 535 5.48 -9.74 -1.59
N ILE A 536 6.44 -10.25 -0.82
CA ILE A 536 7.22 -9.47 0.16
C ILE A 536 8.60 -9.02 -0.38
N GLY A 537 8.86 -9.20 -1.67
CA GLY A 537 10.02 -8.63 -2.37
C GLY A 537 11.25 -9.53 -2.41
N TYR A 538 11.09 -10.85 -2.41
CA TYR A 538 12.17 -11.81 -2.61
C TYR A 538 12.09 -12.49 -3.98
N GLU A 539 13.24 -12.78 -4.56
CA GLU A 539 13.41 -13.73 -5.66
C GLU A 539 13.55 -15.14 -5.07
N VAL A 540 12.91 -16.12 -5.71
CA VAL A 540 12.86 -17.50 -5.23
C VAL A 540 13.30 -18.44 -6.33
N THR A 541 14.32 -19.25 -6.03
CA THR A 541 14.79 -20.35 -6.88
C THR A 541 14.68 -21.67 -6.12
N GLY A 542 14.11 -22.70 -6.75
CA GLY A 542 13.83 -24.01 -6.13
C GLY A 542 12.37 -24.16 -5.69
N ARG A 543 12.06 -25.25 -4.96
CA ARG A 543 10.72 -25.57 -4.46
C ARG A 543 10.77 -25.96 -2.98
N PHE A 544 9.68 -25.70 -2.26
CA PHE A 544 9.50 -26.12 -0.87
C PHE A 544 9.09 -27.58 -0.77
N THR A 545 9.93 -28.45 -1.29
CA THR A 545 9.77 -29.90 -1.23
C THR A 545 10.84 -30.49 -0.30
N PRO A 546 10.47 -31.36 0.66
CA PRO A 546 11.44 -31.94 1.59
C PRO A 546 12.64 -32.56 0.87
N GLY A 547 13.85 -32.20 1.30
CA GLY A 547 15.12 -32.65 0.72
C GLY A 547 15.63 -31.82 -0.46
N GLN A 548 14.84 -30.87 -1.00
CA GLN A 548 15.29 -29.98 -2.06
C GLN A 548 15.94 -28.71 -1.51
N GLN A 549 16.92 -28.20 -2.26
CA GLN A 549 17.56 -26.93 -1.98
C GLN A 549 16.72 -25.78 -2.53
N MET A 550 16.73 -24.66 -1.81
CA MET A 550 16.11 -23.41 -2.22
C MET A 550 17.02 -22.24 -1.94
N THR A 551 16.86 -21.22 -2.76
CA THR A 551 17.56 -19.95 -2.64
C THR A 551 16.55 -18.82 -2.62
N LEU A 552 16.65 -17.97 -1.59
CA LEU A 552 15.88 -16.75 -1.42
C LEU A 552 16.83 -15.57 -1.52
N ARG A 553 16.61 -14.67 -2.48
CA ARG A 553 17.44 -13.46 -2.65
C ARG A 553 16.57 -12.22 -2.53
N ARG A 554 17.01 -11.23 -1.75
CA ARG A 554 16.34 -9.93 -1.69
C ARG A 554 17.10 -8.91 -2.55
N PRO A 555 16.54 -8.46 -3.68
CA PRO A 555 17.25 -7.56 -4.56
C PRO A 555 17.30 -6.12 -3.97
N PRO A 556 18.35 -5.32 -4.24
CA PRO A 556 18.56 -4.01 -3.62
C PRO A 556 17.43 -2.99 -3.83
N GLU A 557 16.74 -3.02 -4.97
CA GLU A 557 15.60 -2.16 -5.29
C GLU A 557 14.41 -2.33 -4.34
N ASN A 558 14.32 -3.48 -3.66
CA ASN A 558 13.30 -3.74 -2.63
C ASN A 558 13.74 -3.26 -1.25
N SER A 559 14.97 -2.74 -1.10
CA SER A 559 15.52 -2.18 0.12
C SER A 559 16.34 -0.92 -0.17
N PRO A 560 15.70 0.19 -0.59
CA PRO A 560 16.35 1.42 -1.04
C PRO A 560 17.09 2.23 0.06
N ASN A 561 17.15 1.73 1.30
CA ASN A 561 17.91 2.40 2.36
C ASN A 561 19.39 2.51 1.97
N LEU A 562 19.92 3.73 2.02
CA LEU A 562 21.26 4.08 1.49
C LEU A 562 22.41 3.79 2.46
N ILE A 563 22.14 3.52 3.75
CA ILE A 563 23.19 3.36 4.76
C ILE A 563 24.18 2.25 4.42
N PRO A 564 23.78 1.06 3.94
CA PRO A 564 24.73 0.02 3.52
C PRO A 564 25.69 0.44 2.39
N GLN A 565 25.33 1.47 1.60
CA GLN A 565 26.17 1.98 0.52
C GLN A 565 27.12 3.09 1.01
N LEU A 566 26.70 3.85 2.03
CA LEU A 566 27.44 4.99 2.57
C LEU A 566 28.33 4.63 3.75
N TRP A 567 28.02 3.55 4.46
CA TRP A 567 28.76 3.11 5.64
C TRP A 567 29.75 2.00 5.28
N GLU A 568 31.04 2.25 5.49
CA GLU A 568 32.09 1.25 5.20
C GLU A 568 32.09 0.07 6.20
N GLY A 569 31.48 0.22 7.38
CA GLY A 569 31.42 -0.80 8.42
C GLY A 569 30.22 -1.75 8.30
N GLN A 570 30.07 -2.66 9.26
CA GLN A 570 28.86 -3.49 9.36
C GLN A 570 27.68 -2.67 9.89
N VAL A 571 26.51 -2.86 9.29
CA VAL A 571 25.24 -2.29 9.79
C VAL A 571 24.58 -3.17 10.85
N LEU A 572 24.93 -4.46 10.87
CA LEU A 572 24.46 -5.45 11.83
C LEU A 572 25.69 -6.10 12.45
N GLU A 573 25.85 -5.96 13.77
CA GLU A 573 26.91 -6.59 14.54
C GLU A 573 26.31 -7.53 15.59
N PHE A 574 26.93 -8.69 15.80
CA PHE A 574 26.59 -9.61 16.88
C PHE A 574 27.86 -9.93 17.67
N VAL A 575 27.79 -9.78 18.99
CA VAL A 575 28.93 -10.05 19.89
C VAL A 575 28.46 -10.90 21.07
N THR A 576 29.29 -11.86 21.47
CA THR A 576 29.08 -12.66 22.68
C THR A 576 30.08 -12.25 23.75
N TYR A 577 29.63 -12.26 25.01
CA TYR A 577 30.44 -11.89 26.17
C TYR A 577 30.47 -13.02 27.19
N ARG A 578 31.48 -13.01 28.07
CA ARG A 578 31.65 -14.05 29.10
C ARG A 578 30.56 -13.96 30.16
N ASP A 579 30.23 -12.75 30.57
CA ASP A 579 29.22 -12.47 31.59
C ASP A 579 28.47 -11.16 31.32
N ARG A 580 27.47 -10.89 32.16
CA ARG A 580 26.59 -9.73 32.02
C ARG A 580 27.30 -8.40 32.30
N GLN A 581 28.34 -8.42 33.13
CA GLN A 581 29.11 -7.22 33.47
C GLN A 581 29.90 -6.77 32.24
N GLU A 582 30.59 -7.69 31.57
CA GLU A 582 31.34 -7.43 30.34
C GLU A 582 30.41 -6.93 29.22
N GLU A 583 29.23 -7.55 29.06
CA GLU A 583 28.19 -7.11 28.12
C GLU A 583 27.77 -5.65 28.39
N PHE A 584 27.50 -5.30 29.65
CA PHE A 584 27.08 -3.96 30.05
C PHE A 584 28.18 -2.92 29.89
N THR A 585 29.42 -3.26 30.27
CA THR A 585 30.58 -2.38 30.06
C THR A 585 30.77 -2.07 28.58
N SER A 586 30.69 -3.08 27.72
CA SER A 586 30.77 -2.89 26.27
C SER A 586 29.60 -2.04 25.75
N LEU A 587 28.37 -2.31 26.19
CA LEU A 587 27.20 -1.51 25.82
C LEU A 587 27.40 -0.01 26.13
N ALA A 588 27.82 0.31 27.37
CA ALA A 588 28.05 1.69 27.79
C ALA A 588 29.17 2.36 26.97
N GLN A 589 30.27 1.66 26.72
CA GLN A 589 31.37 2.16 25.90
C GLN A 589 30.93 2.45 24.46
N ASN A 590 30.14 1.56 23.84
CA ASN A 590 29.62 1.77 22.49
C ASN A 590 28.65 2.96 22.43
N ILE A 591 27.76 3.11 23.42
CA ILE A 591 26.84 4.26 23.51
C ILE A 591 27.63 5.57 23.68
N LEU A 592 28.60 5.61 24.61
CA LEU A 592 29.45 6.78 24.80
C LEU A 592 30.25 7.13 23.55
N TYR A 593 30.73 6.13 22.81
CA TYR A 593 31.37 6.33 21.52
C TYR A 593 30.40 6.96 20.52
N ASN A 594 29.17 6.45 20.42
CA ASN A 594 28.20 7.01 19.50
C ASN A 594 27.83 8.46 19.84
N LEU A 595 27.70 8.78 21.13
CA LEU A 595 27.38 10.13 21.59
C LEU A 595 28.55 11.11 21.36
N ARG A 596 29.77 10.72 21.72
CA ARG A 596 30.95 11.62 21.74
C ARG A 596 31.71 11.66 20.42
N HIS A 597 31.83 10.53 19.74
CA HIS A 597 32.62 10.40 18.51
C HIS A 597 31.75 10.32 17.26
N ASP A 598 30.65 9.56 17.28
CA ASP A 598 29.76 9.53 16.12
C ASP A 598 28.84 10.74 16.02
N GLY A 599 28.62 11.46 17.13
CA GLY A 599 27.75 12.64 17.19
C GLY A 599 26.26 12.31 17.14
N LEU A 600 25.85 11.09 17.49
CA LEU A 600 24.45 10.72 17.59
C LEU A 600 23.80 11.39 18.81
N LYS A 601 22.51 11.72 18.68
CA LYS A 601 21.71 12.25 19.78
C LYS A 601 21.17 11.12 20.66
N PRO A 602 21.05 11.32 21.98
CA PRO A 602 20.46 10.31 22.87
C PRO A 602 19.00 9.97 22.49
N SER A 603 18.17 11.00 22.36
CA SER A 603 16.75 10.88 22.03
C SER A 603 16.55 10.59 20.54
N ARG A 604 15.73 9.59 20.21
CA ARG A 604 15.32 9.16 18.85
C ARG A 604 16.41 8.63 17.93
N GLU A 605 17.69 8.87 18.20
CA GLU A 605 18.79 8.30 17.40
C GLU A 605 19.44 7.08 18.07
N ILE A 606 19.34 6.92 19.40
CA ILE A 606 19.82 5.71 20.12
C ILE A 606 18.68 5.07 20.92
N LEU A 607 18.51 3.76 20.76
CA LEU A 607 17.54 2.95 21.48
C LEU A 607 18.18 1.66 22.00
N VAL A 608 17.91 1.32 23.26
CA VAL A 608 18.29 0.04 23.85
C VAL A 608 17.03 -0.80 24.06
N ILE A 609 16.96 -1.96 23.39
CA ILE A 609 15.86 -2.91 23.50
C ILE A 609 16.31 -4.11 24.34
N VAL A 610 15.51 -4.43 25.34
CA VAL A 610 15.71 -5.59 26.20
C VAL A 610 14.76 -6.71 25.80
N LEU A 611 15.33 -7.89 25.53
CA LEU A 611 14.58 -9.10 25.17
C LEU A 611 14.20 -9.92 26.41
N GLY A 612 13.12 -10.70 26.26
CA GLY A 612 12.64 -11.65 27.26
C GLY A 612 11.18 -11.42 27.66
N SER A 613 10.69 -12.28 28.54
CA SER A 613 9.27 -12.28 28.94
C SER A 613 9.08 -11.96 30.42
N GLY A 614 7.94 -11.33 30.72
CA GLY A 614 7.48 -11.09 32.09
C GLY A 614 8.48 -10.38 33.00
N PHE A 615 8.67 -10.94 34.18
CA PHE A 615 9.47 -10.35 35.25
C PHE A 615 10.98 -10.33 34.94
N GLU A 616 11.49 -11.29 34.18
CA GLU A 616 12.91 -11.33 33.82
C GLU A 616 13.29 -10.17 32.90
N ALA A 617 12.43 -9.82 31.94
CA ALA A 617 12.61 -8.66 31.07
C ALA A 617 12.66 -7.36 31.88
N MET A 618 11.77 -7.22 32.87
CA MET A 618 11.74 -6.06 33.76
C MET A 618 13.02 -5.94 34.59
N LYS A 619 13.50 -7.04 35.18
CA LYS A 619 14.76 -7.06 35.93
C LYS A 619 15.96 -6.64 35.07
N LEU A 620 16.02 -7.11 33.82
CA LEU A 620 17.11 -6.77 32.91
C LEU A 620 17.02 -5.32 32.43
N GLU A 621 15.81 -4.80 32.17
CA GLU A 621 15.58 -3.37 31.86
C GLU A 621 16.11 -2.49 33.00
N THR A 622 15.78 -2.81 34.26
CA THR A 622 16.28 -2.09 35.43
C THR A 622 17.79 -2.18 35.57
N ALA A 623 18.37 -3.38 35.47
CA ALA A 623 19.82 -3.58 35.61
C ALA A 623 20.63 -2.85 34.53
N VAL A 624 20.15 -2.85 33.28
CA VAL A 624 20.76 -2.08 32.18
C VAL A 624 20.67 -0.58 32.48
N ALA A 625 19.51 -0.08 32.89
CA ALA A 625 19.31 1.34 33.18
C ALA A 625 20.21 1.82 34.34
N GLU A 626 20.24 1.08 35.46
CA GLU A 626 21.11 1.38 36.61
C GLU A 626 22.58 1.41 36.21
N PHE A 627 23.02 0.43 35.43
CA PHE A 627 24.40 0.38 34.96
C PHE A 627 24.74 1.58 34.08
N LEU A 628 23.90 1.92 33.08
CA LEU A 628 24.16 3.05 32.20
C LEU A 628 24.20 4.39 32.96
N ILE A 629 23.31 4.58 33.94
CA ILE A 629 23.35 5.75 34.84
C ILE A 629 24.68 5.81 35.59
N SER A 630 25.16 4.67 36.12
CA SER A 630 26.46 4.61 36.83
C SER A 630 27.65 4.98 35.95
N GLN A 631 27.53 4.83 34.62
CA GLN A 631 28.55 5.22 33.63
C GLN A 631 28.39 6.68 33.15
N GLY A 632 27.46 7.44 33.72
CA GLY A 632 27.19 8.83 33.35
C GLY A 632 26.42 9.00 32.05
N ILE A 633 25.61 8.01 31.67
CA ILE A 633 24.71 8.09 30.51
C ILE A 633 23.29 8.33 31.04
N ASP A 634 22.70 9.46 30.66
CA ASP A 634 21.30 9.72 30.97
C ASP A 634 20.40 8.76 30.18
N ILE A 635 19.49 8.09 30.88
CA ILE A 635 18.55 7.13 30.31
C ILE A 635 17.11 7.60 30.42
N TYR A 636 16.24 6.99 29.62
CA TYR A 636 14.81 7.17 29.73
C TYR A 636 14.10 5.83 29.69
N ILE A 637 13.27 5.55 30.70
CA ILE A 637 12.33 4.42 30.65
C ILE A 637 10.98 4.97 30.21
N PRO A 638 10.39 4.46 29.11
CA PRO A 638 9.16 5.03 28.58
C PRO A 638 8.06 5.23 29.64
N SER A 639 7.27 6.28 29.50
CA SER A 639 6.26 6.76 30.46
C SER A 639 6.71 7.31 31.80
N THR A 640 7.99 7.27 32.17
CA THR A 640 8.43 8.05 33.33
C THR A 640 8.32 9.54 32.99
N PRO A 641 8.13 10.41 34.00
CA PRO A 641 7.96 11.84 33.74
C PRO A 641 9.21 12.44 33.08
N ASP A 642 10.39 12.02 33.55
CA ASP A 642 11.68 12.52 33.10
C ASP A 642 12.75 11.41 32.98
N CYS A 643 13.91 11.80 32.47
CA CYS A 643 15.10 11.00 32.35
C CYS A 643 15.67 10.57 33.74
N ASN A 644 16.39 9.45 33.78
CA ASN A 644 16.98 8.80 34.96
C ASN A 644 16.02 8.39 36.08
N ILE A 645 14.72 8.34 35.79
CA ILE A 645 13.70 7.80 36.69
C ILE A 645 13.43 6.34 36.30
N LEU A 646 13.61 5.40 37.23
CA LEU A 646 13.43 3.97 36.95
C LEU A 646 12.00 3.48 37.13
N GLN A 647 11.25 4.11 38.02
CA GLN A 647 9.86 3.80 38.32
C GLN A 647 9.09 5.10 38.51
N ALA A 648 7.88 5.17 37.98
CA ALA A 648 7.01 6.33 38.13
C ALA A 648 5.74 5.94 38.90
N ASP A 649 5.32 6.84 39.79
CA ASP A 649 4.02 6.75 40.45
C ASP A 649 2.89 6.78 39.43
N LYS A 650 1.78 6.12 39.75
CA LYS A 650 0.62 6.01 38.83
C LYS A 650 0.07 7.37 38.38
N GLU A 651 0.24 8.41 39.18
CA GLU A 651 -0.28 9.76 38.92
C GLU A 651 0.65 10.59 38.02
N ASN A 652 1.96 10.37 38.08
CA ASN A 652 2.97 11.15 37.36
C ASN A 652 3.44 10.49 36.06
N ARG A 653 2.84 9.35 35.69
CA ARG A 653 3.18 8.57 34.50
C ARG A 653 2.49 9.12 33.27
N ASP A 654 3.24 9.34 32.18
CA ASP A 654 2.67 9.62 30.86
C ASP A 654 2.69 8.35 29.96
N PRO A 655 1.59 7.60 29.86
CA PRO A 655 1.52 6.40 29.03
C PRO A 655 1.73 6.64 27.52
N ASN A 656 1.58 7.87 27.03
CA ASN A 656 1.72 8.21 25.63
C ASN A 656 3.15 8.67 25.27
N LYS A 657 3.97 9.04 26.27
CA LYS A 657 5.36 9.46 26.09
C LYS A 657 6.31 8.26 25.95
N TYR A 658 7.06 8.23 24.85
CA TYR A 658 8.07 7.21 24.56
C TYR A 658 9.51 7.72 24.53
N TRP A 659 9.72 9.01 24.24
CA TRP A 659 11.05 9.64 24.16
C TRP A 659 11.20 10.74 25.21
N CYS A 660 12.41 10.94 25.74
CA CYS A 660 12.83 12.07 26.58
C CYS A 660 14.03 12.73 25.93
N GLU A 661 13.99 14.05 25.73
CA GLU A 661 15.14 14.80 25.23
C GLU A 661 16.32 14.66 26.21
N GLY A 662 17.52 14.41 25.68
CA GLY A 662 18.73 14.22 26.49
C GLY A 662 18.99 12.79 26.97
N GLY A 663 17.99 11.90 27.03
CA GLY A 663 18.15 10.53 27.51
C GLY A 663 18.16 9.46 26.41
N VAL A 664 18.99 8.43 26.58
CA VAL A 664 18.95 7.20 25.78
C VAL A 664 17.77 6.35 26.24
N THR A 665 16.87 5.99 25.34
CA THR A 665 15.68 5.22 25.72
C THR A 665 16.04 3.74 25.94
N VAL A 666 15.69 3.18 27.10
CA VAL A 666 15.81 1.76 27.43
C VAL A 666 14.41 1.18 27.54
N SER A 667 14.11 0.17 26.73
CA SER A 667 12.73 -0.28 26.54
C SER A 667 12.61 -1.79 26.35
N ARG A 668 11.61 -2.38 26.98
CA ARG A 668 11.09 -3.71 26.60
C ARG A 668 10.37 -3.66 25.25
N ILE A 669 10.40 -4.79 24.55
CA ILE A 669 9.90 -4.94 23.18
C ILE A 669 8.44 -4.51 22.95
N HIS A 670 7.51 -4.85 23.85
CA HIS A 670 6.09 -4.52 23.72
C HIS A 670 5.84 -2.99 23.69
N ARG A 671 6.76 -2.20 24.25
CA ARG A 671 6.67 -0.73 24.24
C ARG A 671 7.41 -0.12 23.07
N ALA A 672 8.50 -0.75 22.65
CA ALA A 672 9.28 -0.35 21.49
C ALA A 672 8.52 -0.50 20.17
N LYS A 673 7.46 -1.31 20.13
CA LYS A 673 6.58 -1.40 18.96
C LYS A 673 6.08 -0.01 18.55
N GLY A 674 6.12 0.25 17.24
CA GLY A 674 5.77 1.55 16.66
C GLY A 674 6.85 2.65 16.78
N ASN A 675 7.93 2.41 17.52
CA ASN A 675 9.00 3.40 17.75
C ASN A 675 10.31 2.93 17.12
N GLU A 676 11.12 3.87 16.65
CA GLU A 676 12.28 3.56 15.82
C GLU A 676 13.45 4.48 16.16
N ALA A 677 14.67 3.99 16.00
CA ALA A 677 15.89 4.76 16.19
C ALA A 677 16.92 4.49 15.08
N ASP A 678 17.86 5.42 14.92
CA ASP A 678 18.94 5.27 13.94
C ASP A 678 19.92 4.15 14.35
N MET A 679 20.27 4.07 15.63
CA MET A 679 21.08 3.02 16.25
C MET A 679 20.26 2.25 17.30
N VAL A 680 20.19 0.93 17.16
CA VAL A 680 19.50 0.03 18.10
C VAL A 680 20.48 -0.95 18.73
N TYR A 681 20.52 -0.97 20.05
CA TYR A 681 21.20 -1.98 20.84
C TYR A 681 20.19 -3.01 21.31
N VAL A 682 20.47 -4.30 21.11
CA VAL A 682 19.59 -5.39 21.55
C VAL A 682 20.33 -6.24 22.57
N VAL A 683 19.81 -6.27 23.80
CA VAL A 683 20.42 -6.94 24.95
C VAL A 683 19.54 -8.11 25.39
N GLY A 684 20.17 -9.21 25.80
CA GLY A 684 19.47 -10.39 26.33
C GLY A 684 19.14 -11.44 25.28
N LEU A 685 19.92 -11.50 24.19
CA LEU A 685 19.78 -12.53 23.16
C LEU A 685 19.94 -13.95 23.70
N ASP A 686 20.72 -14.13 24.77
CA ASP A 686 20.88 -15.41 25.47
C ASP A 686 19.55 -15.98 25.96
N ARG A 687 18.54 -15.14 26.22
CA ARG A 687 17.20 -15.57 26.61
C ARG A 687 16.44 -16.21 25.46
N VAL A 688 16.57 -15.64 24.26
CA VAL A 688 15.99 -16.22 23.04
C VAL A 688 16.75 -17.51 22.68
N ALA A 689 18.07 -17.51 22.84
CA ALA A 689 18.90 -18.65 22.49
C ALA A 689 18.70 -19.88 23.42
N LYS A 690 18.36 -19.66 24.69
CA LYS A 690 17.97 -20.74 25.63
C LYS A 690 16.73 -21.51 25.18
N ASP A 691 15.78 -20.82 24.57
CA ASP A 691 14.53 -21.40 24.05
C ASP A 691 14.36 -21.00 22.58
N GLU A 692 15.31 -21.43 21.75
CA GLU A 692 15.41 -21.02 20.35
C GLU A 692 14.23 -21.43 19.47
N SER A 693 13.35 -22.31 19.97
CA SER A 693 12.12 -22.75 19.28
C SER A 693 10.89 -21.95 19.68
N ASN A 694 11.02 -21.00 20.61
CA ASN A 694 9.94 -20.15 21.06
C ASN A 694 9.63 -19.05 20.05
N LEU A 695 8.48 -19.18 19.37
CA LEU A 695 8.03 -18.23 18.37
C LEU A 695 7.84 -16.81 18.93
N GLN A 696 7.41 -16.69 20.18
CA GLN A 696 7.25 -15.39 20.84
C GLN A 696 8.60 -14.70 21.00
N LEU A 697 9.60 -15.39 21.52
CA LEU A 697 10.94 -14.82 21.70
C LEU A 697 11.64 -14.52 20.36
N ARG A 698 11.46 -15.38 19.35
CA ARG A 698 11.93 -15.13 17.97
C ARG A 698 11.24 -13.89 17.38
N ASN A 699 9.95 -13.70 17.63
CA ASN A 699 9.23 -12.50 17.24
C ASN A 699 9.79 -11.24 17.89
N GLN A 700 10.08 -11.29 19.19
CA GLN A 700 10.66 -10.14 19.88
C GLN A 700 11.98 -9.72 19.25
N LEU A 701 12.82 -10.69 18.89
CA LEU A 701 14.07 -10.44 18.18
C LEU A 701 13.83 -9.85 16.80
N PHE A 702 12.90 -10.39 16.01
CA PHE A 702 12.50 -9.83 14.71
C PHE A 702 12.07 -8.36 14.84
N VAL A 703 11.15 -8.09 15.76
CA VAL A 703 10.62 -6.76 16.00
C VAL A 703 11.73 -5.82 16.44
N ALA A 704 12.65 -6.26 17.30
CA ALA A 704 13.79 -5.45 17.76
C ALA A 704 14.73 -5.05 16.62
N LEU A 705 15.12 -6.00 15.77
CA LEU A 705 15.97 -5.74 14.61
C LEU A 705 15.34 -4.71 13.65
N THR A 706 14.02 -4.83 13.43
CA THR A 706 13.28 -3.96 12.50
C THR A 706 12.91 -2.58 13.07
N ARG A 707 13.35 -2.23 14.29
CA ARG A 707 13.27 -0.87 14.84
C ARG A 707 14.41 0.05 14.38
N ALA A 708 15.47 -0.51 13.80
CA ALA A 708 16.61 0.26 13.34
C ALA A 708 16.38 0.90 11.97
N LYS A 709 16.78 2.16 11.85
CA LYS A 709 16.89 2.90 10.58
C LYS A 709 18.28 2.81 9.97
N GLY A 710 19.31 2.54 10.77
CA GLY A 710 20.69 2.50 10.30
C GLY A 710 21.55 1.35 10.82
N TRP A 711 21.66 1.19 12.13
CA TRP A 711 22.58 0.22 12.72
C TRP A 711 21.94 -0.58 13.84
N VAL A 712 22.37 -1.84 13.96
CA VAL A 712 22.02 -2.71 15.06
C VAL A 712 23.27 -3.35 15.64
N LYS A 713 23.37 -3.35 16.97
CA LYS A 713 24.34 -4.17 17.71
C LYS A 713 23.61 -5.10 18.67
N LEU A 714 23.77 -6.40 18.48
CA LEU A 714 23.19 -7.43 19.32
C LEU A 714 24.24 -8.01 20.26
N SER A 715 23.81 -8.24 21.49
CA SER A 715 24.65 -8.86 22.51
C SER A 715 23.93 -10.01 23.21
N GLY A 716 24.73 -11.02 23.56
CA GLY A 716 24.32 -12.13 24.40
C GLY A 716 25.50 -12.68 25.19
N ILE A 717 25.19 -13.52 26.17
CA ILE A 717 26.18 -14.22 26.98
C ILE A 717 26.10 -15.73 26.75
N GLY A 718 27.13 -16.48 27.17
CA GLY A 718 27.14 -17.94 27.07
C GLY A 718 27.38 -18.47 25.64
N SER A 719 27.05 -19.74 25.42
CA SER A 719 27.22 -20.43 24.14
C SER A 719 25.97 -21.25 23.82
N TYR A 720 25.35 -21.00 22.66
CA TYR A 720 24.12 -21.66 22.23
C TYR A 720 24.17 -21.98 20.72
N PRO A 721 23.52 -23.06 20.26
CA PRO A 721 23.44 -23.39 18.83
C PRO A 721 22.85 -22.27 17.95
N MET A 722 21.92 -21.47 18.50
CA MET A 722 21.35 -20.31 17.82
C MET A 722 22.40 -19.27 17.42
N TYR A 723 23.52 -19.16 18.14
CA TYR A 723 24.58 -18.20 17.79
C TYR A 723 25.28 -18.59 16.47
N GLU A 724 25.46 -19.89 16.19
CA GLU A 724 25.95 -20.39 14.91
C GLU A 724 24.94 -20.16 13.76
N GLU A 725 23.65 -20.26 14.05
CA GLU A 725 22.60 -19.83 13.10
C GLU A 725 22.73 -18.34 12.78
N MET A 726 22.90 -17.49 13.79
CA MET A 726 23.05 -16.04 13.61
C MET A 726 24.25 -15.68 12.74
N TRP A 727 25.42 -16.29 12.99
CA TRP A 727 26.61 -16.07 12.16
C TRP A 727 26.38 -16.45 10.70
N ARG A 728 25.76 -17.61 10.44
CA ARG A 728 25.44 -18.05 9.07
C ARG A 728 24.43 -17.12 8.38
N VAL A 729 23.43 -16.63 9.12
CA VAL A 729 22.46 -15.67 8.59
C VAL A 729 23.15 -14.35 8.22
N MET A 730 24.02 -13.82 9.09
CA MET A 730 24.75 -12.59 8.81
C MET A 730 25.72 -12.74 7.63
N GLN A 731 26.37 -13.89 7.49
CA GLN A 731 27.25 -14.20 6.35
C GLN A 731 26.49 -14.32 5.02
N SER A 732 25.23 -14.75 5.06
CA SER A 732 24.37 -14.92 3.88
C SER A 732 23.99 -13.58 3.21
N ARG A 733 24.13 -12.45 3.92
CA ARG A 733 23.80 -11.10 3.43
C ARG A 733 22.38 -11.04 2.85
N ASP A 734 22.25 -10.86 1.54
CA ASP A 734 20.97 -10.71 0.83
C ASP A 734 20.40 -12.04 0.31
N THR A 735 21.14 -13.14 0.44
CA THR A 735 20.84 -14.42 -0.22
C THR A 735 20.94 -15.60 0.73
N PHE A 736 19.81 -16.23 1.05
CA PHE A 736 19.77 -17.46 1.84
C PHE A 736 19.71 -18.67 0.93
N THR A 737 20.59 -19.64 1.16
CA THR A 737 20.49 -20.96 0.52
C THR A 737 20.40 -22.04 1.58
N PHE A 738 19.33 -22.84 1.55
CA PHE A 738 19.11 -23.89 2.53
C PHE A 738 18.34 -25.07 1.94
N THR A 739 18.43 -26.22 2.61
CA THR A 739 17.64 -27.41 2.27
C THR A 739 16.36 -27.39 3.08
N PHE A 740 15.21 -27.48 2.41
CA PHE A 740 13.92 -27.58 3.08
C PHE A 740 13.78 -28.98 3.67
N LYS A 741 13.91 -29.11 4.99
CA LYS A 741 13.94 -30.44 5.66
C LYS A 741 12.54 -30.97 5.94
N ARG A 742 11.65 -30.11 6.41
CA ARG A 742 10.30 -30.45 6.86
C ARG A 742 9.39 -29.22 6.82
N PRO A 743 8.06 -29.41 6.78
CA PRO A 743 7.12 -28.32 6.95
C PRO A 743 7.38 -27.52 8.24
N PRO A 744 7.22 -26.19 8.22
CA PRO A 744 7.34 -25.37 9.42
C PRO A 744 6.24 -25.73 10.42
N GLN A 745 6.45 -25.43 11.70
CA GLN A 745 5.41 -25.55 12.73
C GLN A 745 4.19 -24.68 12.41
N ARG A 746 4.43 -23.57 11.69
CA ARG A 746 3.39 -22.68 11.21
C ARG A 746 3.74 -22.12 9.84
N GLU A 747 2.78 -22.21 8.92
CA GLU A 747 2.89 -21.65 7.59
C GLU A 747 2.29 -20.23 7.52
N ILE A 748 3.01 -19.33 6.85
CA ILE A 748 2.58 -17.96 6.55
C ILE A 748 2.13 -17.89 5.10
N SER A 749 0.88 -17.48 4.91
CA SER A 749 0.30 -17.13 3.60
C SER A 749 0.20 -15.62 3.49
N VAL A 750 0.66 -15.05 2.38
CA VAL A 750 0.69 -13.58 2.15
C VAL A 750 -0.26 -13.18 1.04
N THR A 751 -0.36 -13.99 -0.01
CA THR A 751 -1.19 -13.76 -1.20
C THR A 751 -2.60 -14.32 -1.02
N ASP A 752 -3.53 -13.84 -1.84
CA ASP A 752 -4.91 -14.31 -1.85
C ASP A 752 -4.99 -15.81 -2.24
N THR A 753 -4.04 -16.31 -3.05
CA THR A 753 -3.92 -17.74 -3.35
C THR A 753 -3.47 -18.56 -2.14
N GLY A 754 -2.48 -18.05 -1.38
CA GLY A 754 -2.06 -18.56 -0.07
C GLY A 754 -3.22 -18.66 0.90
N GLU A 755 -3.99 -17.59 0.97
CA GLU A 755 -5.18 -17.42 1.79
C GLU A 755 -6.26 -18.44 1.43
N LEU A 756 -6.53 -18.60 0.13
CA LEU A 756 -7.54 -19.49 -0.41
C LEU A 756 -7.24 -20.96 -0.10
N LEU A 757 -6.03 -21.44 -0.40
CA LEU A 757 -5.69 -22.86 -0.15
C LEU A 757 -5.80 -23.20 1.33
N LYS A 758 -5.28 -22.34 2.20
CA LYS A 758 -5.38 -22.52 3.66
C LYS A 758 -6.83 -22.57 4.13
N ARG A 759 -7.69 -21.68 3.64
CA ARG A 759 -9.13 -21.69 3.95
C ARG A 759 -9.80 -22.94 3.43
N TYR A 760 -9.44 -23.39 2.23
CA TYR A 760 -9.99 -24.60 1.65
C TYR A 760 -9.66 -25.83 2.50
N ASP A 761 -8.43 -25.94 2.97
CA ASP A 761 -7.97 -27.02 3.86
C ASP A 761 -8.73 -27.04 5.19
N THR A 762 -9.14 -25.86 5.70
CA THR A 762 -9.96 -25.74 6.92
C THR A 762 -11.48 -25.81 6.65
N GLY A 763 -11.91 -26.21 5.46
CA GLY A 763 -13.32 -26.43 5.11
C GLY A 763 -14.04 -25.23 4.47
N GLY A 764 -13.36 -24.09 4.30
CA GLY A 764 -13.88 -22.93 3.58
C GLY A 764 -14.14 -23.27 2.11
N ARG A 765 -15.27 -22.84 1.57
CA ARG A 765 -15.64 -23.09 0.16
C ARG A 765 -16.03 -21.82 -0.58
N ASN A 766 -16.14 -20.67 0.09
CA ASN A 766 -16.57 -19.42 -0.52
C ASN A 766 -15.40 -18.50 -0.90
N PHE A 767 -15.13 -18.39 -2.20
CA PHE A 767 -14.02 -17.62 -2.78
C PHE A 767 -14.50 -16.74 -3.95
N GLN A 768 -15.73 -16.22 -3.84
CA GLN A 768 -16.30 -15.34 -4.85
C GLN A 768 -15.43 -14.09 -5.06
N ASN A 769 -15.31 -13.68 -6.31
CA ASN A 769 -14.56 -12.49 -6.72
C ASN A 769 -13.10 -12.48 -6.24
N ALA A 770 -12.51 -13.64 -5.93
CA ALA A 770 -11.11 -13.75 -5.57
C ALA A 770 -10.24 -13.32 -6.76
N ASP A 771 -9.21 -12.51 -6.50
CA ASP A 771 -8.19 -12.22 -7.49
C ASP A 771 -7.07 -13.24 -7.37
N LEU A 772 -7.03 -14.13 -8.35
CA LEU A 772 -6.09 -15.26 -8.49
C LEU A 772 -5.31 -15.13 -9.81
N THR A 773 -5.12 -13.90 -10.28
CA THR A 773 -4.35 -13.62 -11.50
C THR A 773 -2.94 -14.20 -11.38
N GLY A 774 -2.57 -15.09 -12.31
CA GLY A 774 -1.26 -15.74 -12.31
C GLY A 774 -1.03 -16.78 -11.20
N ALA A 775 -2.07 -17.14 -10.44
CA ALA A 775 -1.98 -18.04 -9.29
C ALA A 775 -1.36 -19.40 -9.67
N GLN A 776 -0.48 -19.91 -8.83
CA GLN A 776 0.13 -21.24 -9.00
C GLN A 776 -0.71 -22.29 -8.27
N LEU A 777 -1.66 -22.89 -8.98
CA LEU A 777 -2.67 -23.84 -8.48
C LEU A 777 -2.59 -25.22 -9.15
N ALA A 778 -1.44 -25.54 -9.78
CA ALA A 778 -1.23 -26.83 -10.41
C ALA A 778 -1.43 -27.98 -9.40
N GLY A 779 -2.33 -28.90 -9.72
CA GLY A 779 -2.70 -30.04 -8.88
C GLY A 779 -3.52 -29.69 -7.63
N ALA A 780 -3.94 -28.43 -7.45
CA ALA A 780 -4.73 -28.02 -6.29
C ALA A 780 -6.10 -28.73 -6.24
N ASP A 781 -6.55 -29.09 -5.04
CA ASP A 781 -7.92 -29.55 -4.81
C ASP A 781 -8.81 -28.35 -4.52
N LEU A 782 -9.77 -28.10 -5.41
CA LEU A 782 -10.74 -27.01 -5.36
C LEU A 782 -12.16 -27.55 -5.67
N ARG A 783 -12.41 -28.83 -5.38
CA ARG A 783 -13.71 -29.47 -5.60
C ARG A 783 -14.81 -28.74 -4.83
N ASN A 784 -15.91 -28.47 -5.53
CA ASN A 784 -17.06 -27.72 -5.02
C ASN A 784 -16.73 -26.29 -4.52
N ALA A 785 -15.56 -25.74 -4.84
CA ALA A 785 -15.24 -24.35 -4.51
C ALA A 785 -16.20 -23.38 -5.22
N ASN A 786 -16.60 -22.33 -4.52
CA ASN A 786 -17.38 -21.24 -5.06
C ASN A 786 -16.44 -20.11 -5.50
N LEU A 787 -16.12 -20.08 -6.78
CA LEU A 787 -15.23 -19.13 -7.46
C LEU A 787 -16.01 -18.23 -8.44
N ILE A 788 -17.28 -17.95 -8.14
CA ILE A 788 -18.13 -17.09 -8.98
C ILE A 788 -17.47 -15.70 -9.08
N GLY A 789 -17.29 -15.20 -10.30
CA GLY A 789 -16.66 -13.92 -10.57
C GLY A 789 -15.16 -13.85 -10.24
N ALA A 790 -14.50 -14.98 -9.92
CA ALA A 790 -13.07 -14.98 -9.63
C ALA A 790 -12.26 -14.61 -10.89
N ILE A 791 -11.13 -13.91 -10.67
CA ILE A 791 -10.20 -13.51 -11.73
C ILE A 791 -9.02 -14.50 -11.70
N LEU A 792 -8.97 -15.42 -12.65
CA LEU A 792 -7.98 -16.49 -12.81
C LEU A 792 -7.12 -16.29 -14.06
N ARG A 793 -7.01 -15.06 -14.56
CA ARG A 793 -6.23 -14.73 -15.76
C ARG A 793 -4.79 -15.22 -15.63
N ASN A 794 -4.28 -15.93 -16.63
CA ASN A 794 -2.92 -16.50 -16.64
C ASN A 794 -2.61 -17.46 -15.46
N ALA A 795 -3.61 -17.95 -14.72
CA ALA A 795 -3.38 -18.88 -13.62
C ALA A 795 -2.90 -20.25 -14.15
N ASP A 796 -2.02 -20.91 -13.39
CA ASP A 796 -1.61 -22.29 -13.65
C ASP A 796 -2.50 -23.23 -12.84
N LEU A 797 -3.45 -23.89 -13.51
CA LEU A 797 -4.43 -24.84 -12.98
C LEU A 797 -4.18 -26.25 -13.53
N ARG A 798 -2.98 -26.55 -14.04
CA ARG A 798 -2.67 -27.85 -14.64
C ARG A 798 -2.94 -28.97 -13.65
N ASN A 799 -3.69 -29.99 -14.06
CA ASN A 799 -4.09 -31.12 -13.21
C ASN A 799 -4.92 -30.75 -11.95
N ALA A 800 -5.42 -29.52 -11.82
CA ALA A 800 -6.26 -29.13 -10.68
C ALA A 800 -7.57 -29.95 -10.63
N GLN A 801 -8.08 -30.21 -9.43
CA GLN A 801 -9.35 -30.88 -9.20
C GLN A 801 -10.43 -29.83 -8.91
N LEU A 802 -11.32 -29.58 -9.87
CA LEU A 802 -12.38 -28.56 -9.85
C LEU A 802 -13.77 -29.21 -10.01
N ASP A 803 -13.91 -30.49 -9.66
CA ASP A 803 -15.17 -31.22 -9.74
C ASP A 803 -16.29 -30.46 -9.00
N GLY A 804 -17.37 -30.14 -9.71
CA GLY A 804 -18.51 -29.39 -9.15
C GLY A 804 -18.22 -27.94 -8.75
N ALA A 805 -17.05 -27.37 -9.07
CA ALA A 805 -16.73 -25.99 -8.76
C ALA A 805 -17.69 -25.00 -9.47
N LYS A 806 -17.96 -23.86 -8.82
CA LYS A 806 -18.78 -22.78 -9.39
C LYS A 806 -17.85 -21.68 -9.90
N LEU A 807 -17.69 -21.58 -11.21
CA LEU A 807 -16.88 -20.61 -11.94
C LEU A 807 -17.76 -19.71 -12.83
N VAL A 808 -19.02 -19.49 -12.43
CA VAL A 808 -19.96 -18.63 -13.16
C VAL A 808 -19.33 -17.24 -13.28
N ILE A 809 -19.33 -16.68 -14.50
CA ILE A 809 -18.72 -15.39 -14.86
C ILE A 809 -17.25 -15.20 -14.40
N ALA A 810 -16.53 -16.30 -14.11
CA ALA A 810 -15.11 -16.23 -13.77
C ALA A 810 -14.28 -15.92 -15.02
N ASP A 811 -13.19 -15.19 -14.83
CA ASP A 811 -12.27 -14.83 -15.91
C ASP A 811 -11.02 -15.72 -15.87
N LEU A 812 -10.99 -16.73 -16.73
CA LEU A 812 -9.92 -17.70 -16.93
C LEU A 812 -9.12 -17.40 -18.21
N SER A 813 -9.13 -16.15 -18.70
CA SER A 813 -8.44 -15.79 -19.94
C SER A 813 -6.95 -16.14 -19.84
N ASN A 814 -6.40 -16.80 -20.87
CA ASN A 814 -5.01 -17.24 -20.92
C ASN A 814 -4.56 -18.20 -19.78
N ALA A 815 -5.49 -18.76 -19.00
CA ALA A 815 -5.14 -19.72 -17.95
C ALA A 815 -4.72 -21.08 -18.53
N ASP A 816 -3.86 -21.81 -17.81
CA ASP A 816 -3.45 -23.17 -18.18
C ASP A 816 -4.21 -24.20 -17.33
N LEU A 817 -5.21 -24.82 -17.93
CA LEU A 817 -6.05 -25.88 -17.36
C LEU A 817 -5.70 -27.25 -17.98
N THR A 818 -4.50 -27.42 -18.54
CA THR A 818 -4.10 -28.70 -19.16
C THR A 818 -4.31 -29.85 -18.18
N ASN A 819 -5.05 -30.88 -18.60
CA ASN A 819 -5.45 -32.06 -17.80
C ASN A 819 -6.21 -31.75 -16.49
N ALA A 820 -6.77 -30.56 -16.31
CA ALA A 820 -7.61 -30.25 -15.16
C ALA A 820 -8.91 -31.07 -15.17
N LYS A 821 -9.45 -31.39 -13.99
CA LYS A 821 -10.72 -32.12 -13.86
C LYS A 821 -11.83 -31.16 -13.45
N LEU A 822 -12.79 -30.95 -14.33
CA LEU A 822 -13.95 -30.07 -14.13
C LEU A 822 -15.30 -30.79 -14.35
N PRO A 823 -15.47 -32.09 -14.02
CA PRO A 823 -16.75 -32.73 -14.27
C PRO A 823 -17.84 -32.06 -13.41
N LYS A 824 -19.00 -31.79 -14.03
CA LYS A 824 -20.14 -31.11 -13.41
C LYS A 824 -19.86 -29.67 -12.92
N ALA A 825 -18.74 -29.06 -13.29
CA ALA A 825 -18.45 -27.67 -12.95
C ALA A 825 -19.44 -26.71 -13.63
N LYS A 826 -19.68 -25.55 -13.00
CA LYS A 826 -20.58 -24.50 -13.51
C LYS A 826 -19.76 -23.32 -14.01
N LEU A 827 -19.63 -23.16 -15.31
CA LEU A 827 -18.85 -22.12 -16.01
C LEU A 827 -19.75 -21.20 -16.87
N VAL A 828 -21.01 -21.01 -16.44
CA VAL A 828 -21.98 -20.18 -17.18
C VAL A 828 -21.42 -18.76 -17.34
N GLY A 829 -21.32 -18.28 -18.58
CA GLY A 829 -20.78 -16.95 -18.87
C GLY A 829 -19.29 -16.76 -18.50
N ALA A 830 -18.54 -17.83 -18.24
CA ALA A 830 -17.12 -17.73 -17.92
C ALA A 830 -16.32 -17.29 -19.15
N ILE A 831 -15.24 -16.55 -18.92
CA ILE A 831 -14.33 -16.08 -19.96
C ILE A 831 -13.11 -17.00 -19.98
N LEU A 832 -13.01 -17.85 -21.00
CA LEU A 832 -11.94 -18.82 -21.25
C LEU A 832 -11.15 -18.49 -22.52
N LYS A 833 -11.23 -17.23 -22.96
CA LYS A 833 -10.52 -16.74 -24.14
C LYS A 833 -9.03 -17.07 -24.07
N GLU A 834 -8.49 -17.65 -25.14
CA GLU A 834 -7.07 -18.05 -25.26
C GLU A 834 -6.59 -19.03 -24.16
N ALA A 835 -7.50 -19.68 -23.42
CA ALA A 835 -7.13 -20.63 -22.37
C ALA A 835 -6.57 -21.94 -22.96
N ARG A 836 -5.60 -22.54 -22.24
CA ARG A 836 -5.02 -23.84 -22.59
C ARG A 836 -5.77 -24.93 -21.85
N LEU A 837 -6.57 -25.70 -22.56
CA LEU A 837 -7.52 -26.67 -21.99
C LEU A 837 -7.20 -28.11 -22.41
N SER A 838 -6.05 -28.35 -23.06
CA SER A 838 -5.76 -29.65 -23.66
C SER A 838 -5.86 -30.79 -22.66
N GLY A 839 -6.60 -31.84 -23.01
CA GLY A 839 -6.83 -33.01 -22.15
C GLY A 839 -7.70 -32.75 -20.90
N ALA A 840 -8.26 -31.56 -20.71
CA ALA A 840 -9.13 -31.27 -19.58
C ALA A 840 -10.46 -32.05 -19.66
N ASP A 841 -11.03 -32.38 -18.49
CA ASP A 841 -12.30 -33.11 -18.37
C ASP A 841 -13.44 -32.17 -17.97
N PHE A 842 -14.29 -31.82 -18.93
CA PHE A 842 -15.50 -31.03 -18.79
C PHE A 842 -16.78 -31.87 -18.83
N SER A 843 -16.69 -33.18 -18.55
CA SER A 843 -17.85 -34.08 -18.62
C SER A 843 -19.01 -33.55 -17.78
N ARG A 844 -20.17 -33.33 -18.43
CA ARG A 844 -21.38 -32.77 -17.82
C ARG A 844 -21.22 -31.37 -17.20
N ALA A 845 -20.20 -30.61 -17.61
CA ALA A 845 -20.04 -29.21 -17.20
C ALA A 845 -21.08 -28.31 -17.87
N LYS A 846 -21.37 -27.16 -17.24
CA LYS A 846 -22.26 -26.12 -17.80
C LYS A 846 -21.42 -24.94 -18.28
N LEU A 847 -21.25 -24.82 -19.58
CA LEU A 847 -20.48 -23.79 -20.31
C LEU A 847 -21.40 -22.89 -21.15
N ASN A 848 -22.71 -22.89 -20.91
CA ASN A 848 -23.62 -22.07 -21.69
C ASN A 848 -23.27 -20.57 -21.58
N ASN A 849 -23.26 -19.87 -22.72
CA ASN A 849 -22.80 -18.49 -22.89
C ASN A 849 -21.32 -18.23 -22.54
N ALA A 850 -20.46 -19.26 -22.44
CA ALA A 850 -19.04 -19.05 -22.17
C ALA A 850 -18.31 -18.46 -23.39
N ASP A 851 -17.28 -17.64 -23.15
CA ASP A 851 -16.37 -17.13 -24.18
C ASP A 851 -15.14 -18.03 -24.25
N LEU A 852 -15.07 -18.89 -25.27
CA LEU A 852 -14.01 -19.86 -25.54
C LEU A 852 -13.18 -19.46 -26.78
N ARG A 853 -13.22 -18.20 -27.20
CA ARG A 853 -12.54 -17.75 -28.41
C ARG A 853 -11.05 -18.04 -28.35
N ASN A 854 -10.50 -18.59 -29.43
CA ASN A 854 -9.10 -18.96 -29.55
C ASN A 854 -8.60 -19.94 -28.47
N ALA A 855 -9.50 -20.67 -27.78
CA ALA A 855 -9.10 -21.61 -26.74
C ALA A 855 -8.55 -22.93 -27.32
N GLN A 856 -7.59 -23.56 -26.62
CA GLN A 856 -6.97 -24.83 -27.03
C GLN A 856 -7.63 -26.01 -26.32
N LEU A 857 -8.66 -26.60 -26.93
CA LEU A 857 -9.47 -27.70 -26.40
C LEU A 857 -9.03 -29.09 -26.92
N VAL A 858 -7.81 -29.21 -27.46
CA VAL A 858 -7.28 -30.45 -28.05
C VAL A 858 -7.39 -31.62 -27.07
N GLY A 859 -8.04 -32.71 -27.50
CA GLY A 859 -8.19 -33.93 -26.69
C GLY A 859 -9.04 -33.78 -25.41
N THR A 860 -9.85 -32.73 -25.30
CA THR A 860 -10.74 -32.54 -24.12
C THR A 860 -11.87 -33.54 -24.07
N LYS A 861 -12.40 -33.79 -22.86
CA LYS A 861 -13.64 -34.57 -22.67
C LYS A 861 -14.81 -33.62 -22.41
N LEU A 862 -15.73 -33.51 -23.34
CA LEU A 862 -16.93 -32.67 -23.28
C LEU A 862 -18.21 -33.53 -23.21
N VAL A 863 -18.10 -34.79 -22.78
CA VAL A 863 -19.23 -35.74 -22.79
C VAL A 863 -20.40 -35.20 -21.96
N GLY A 864 -21.54 -34.98 -22.61
CA GLY A 864 -22.74 -34.41 -21.97
C GLY A 864 -22.59 -32.97 -21.47
N ALA A 865 -21.57 -32.23 -21.91
CA ALA A 865 -21.38 -30.83 -21.55
C ALA A 865 -22.41 -29.93 -22.25
N ASN A 866 -22.86 -28.87 -21.59
CA ASN A 866 -23.72 -27.86 -22.22
C ASN A 866 -22.87 -26.66 -22.64
N LEU A 867 -22.73 -26.43 -23.94
CA LEU A 867 -22.04 -25.30 -24.58
C LEU A 867 -23.03 -24.40 -25.35
N SER A 868 -24.32 -24.45 -25.02
CA SER A 868 -25.33 -23.70 -25.76
C SER A 868 -25.03 -22.19 -25.73
N ALA A 869 -25.09 -21.51 -26.87
CA ALA A 869 -24.75 -20.10 -27.03
C ALA A 869 -23.32 -19.71 -26.61
N ALA A 870 -22.39 -20.67 -26.49
CA ALA A 870 -20.99 -20.36 -26.26
C ALA A 870 -20.31 -19.81 -27.52
N ASP A 871 -19.30 -18.97 -27.36
CA ASP A 871 -18.48 -18.46 -28.45
C ASP A 871 -17.17 -19.25 -28.55
N LEU A 872 -17.07 -20.17 -29.51
CA LEU A 872 -15.89 -20.98 -29.79
C LEU A 872 -15.11 -20.48 -31.00
N SER A 873 -15.32 -19.24 -31.44
CA SER A 873 -14.67 -18.77 -32.65
C SER A 873 -13.14 -18.87 -32.59
N ASP A 874 -12.55 -19.42 -33.65
CA ASP A 874 -11.13 -19.76 -33.77
C ASP A 874 -10.58 -20.74 -32.71
N ALA A 875 -11.42 -21.47 -31.97
CA ALA A 875 -10.99 -22.48 -31.01
C ALA A 875 -10.52 -23.79 -31.69
N ASP A 876 -9.71 -24.58 -30.98
CA ASP A 876 -9.21 -25.88 -31.48
C ASP A 876 -9.73 -27.07 -30.65
N LEU A 877 -10.71 -27.80 -31.19
CA LEU A 877 -11.31 -29.00 -30.61
C LEU A 877 -10.68 -30.31 -31.15
N THR A 878 -9.55 -30.28 -31.85
CA THR A 878 -8.96 -31.49 -32.47
C THR A 878 -8.88 -32.66 -31.47
N GLY A 879 -9.48 -33.80 -31.81
CA GLY A 879 -9.51 -35.00 -30.95
C GLY A 879 -10.36 -34.89 -29.68
N ALA A 880 -11.16 -33.83 -29.49
CA ALA A 880 -12.05 -33.70 -28.35
C ALA A 880 -13.23 -34.71 -28.43
N ASN A 881 -13.63 -35.27 -27.29
CA ASN A 881 -14.83 -36.10 -27.21
C ASN A 881 -16.05 -35.22 -26.88
N ILE A 882 -16.89 -34.96 -27.88
CA ILE A 882 -18.12 -34.15 -27.76
C ILE A 882 -19.41 -34.99 -27.70
N GLU A 883 -19.32 -36.28 -27.33
CA GLU A 883 -20.49 -37.17 -27.27
C GLU A 883 -21.58 -36.61 -26.33
N GLY A 884 -22.77 -36.37 -26.89
CA GLY A 884 -23.90 -35.81 -26.14
C GLY A 884 -23.71 -34.36 -25.67
N ALA A 885 -22.70 -33.65 -26.16
CA ALA A 885 -22.53 -32.23 -25.88
C ALA A 885 -23.61 -31.40 -26.60
N ASP A 886 -24.17 -30.41 -25.92
CA ASP A 886 -25.12 -29.46 -26.50
C ASP A 886 -24.39 -28.24 -27.04
N LEU A 887 -24.33 -28.09 -28.36
CA LEU A 887 -23.71 -26.96 -29.09
C LEU A 887 -24.76 -26.04 -29.72
N SER A 888 -26.02 -26.10 -29.29
CA SER A 888 -27.10 -25.29 -29.86
C SER A 888 -26.78 -23.79 -29.75
N ASP A 889 -26.94 -23.05 -30.84
CA ASP A 889 -26.65 -21.61 -30.92
C ASP A 889 -25.18 -21.21 -30.63
N ALA A 890 -24.25 -22.16 -30.57
CA ALA A 890 -22.83 -21.85 -30.38
C ALA A 890 -22.24 -21.19 -31.63
N ASN A 891 -21.39 -20.18 -31.44
CA ASN A 891 -20.60 -19.60 -32.53
C ASN A 891 -19.37 -20.48 -32.79
N LEU A 892 -19.33 -21.14 -33.95
CA LEU A 892 -18.27 -22.05 -34.37
C LEU A 892 -17.38 -21.47 -35.50
N THR A 893 -17.52 -20.20 -35.84
CA THR A 893 -16.74 -19.60 -36.95
C THR A 893 -15.23 -19.74 -36.72
N GLY A 894 -14.52 -20.36 -37.66
CA GLY A 894 -13.08 -20.62 -37.57
C GLY A 894 -12.69 -21.75 -36.62
N THR A 895 -13.64 -22.41 -35.93
CA THR A 895 -13.35 -23.50 -35.00
C THR A 895 -12.81 -24.72 -35.74
N LYS A 896 -11.71 -25.31 -35.28
CA LYS A 896 -11.28 -26.65 -35.70
C LYS A 896 -12.05 -27.71 -34.93
N MET A 897 -12.83 -28.53 -35.62
CA MET A 897 -13.65 -29.60 -35.07
C MET A 897 -12.84 -30.84 -34.67
N PRO A 898 -13.41 -31.81 -33.92
CA PRO A 898 -12.68 -32.99 -33.46
C PRO A 898 -11.98 -33.83 -34.53
N ASP A 899 -12.49 -33.82 -35.77
CA ASP A 899 -11.91 -34.50 -36.93
C ASP A 899 -10.83 -33.67 -37.66
N GLY A 900 -10.58 -32.44 -37.21
CA GLY A 900 -9.63 -31.50 -37.79
C GLY A 900 -10.20 -30.59 -38.88
N SER A 901 -11.49 -30.72 -39.24
CA SER A 901 -12.16 -29.80 -40.17
C SER A 901 -12.33 -28.40 -39.54
N VAL A 902 -12.36 -27.34 -40.36
CA VAL A 902 -12.58 -25.96 -39.89
C VAL A 902 -13.98 -25.52 -40.26
N CYS A 903 -14.75 -25.05 -39.28
CA CYS A 903 -16.06 -24.45 -39.52
C CYS A 903 -15.90 -23.04 -40.11
N GLU A 904 -16.63 -22.74 -41.18
CA GLU A 904 -16.60 -21.43 -41.86
C GLU A 904 -17.35 -20.32 -41.10
#